data_AF-A0A0F9JR23-F1
#
_entry.id   AF-A0A0F9JR23-F1
#
_cell.length_a   1.000
_cell.length_b   1.000
_cell.length_c   1.000
_cell.angle_alpha   90.00
_cell.angle_beta   90.00
_cell.angle_gamma   90.00
#
_symmetry.space_group_name_H-M   'P 1'
#
loop_
_entity.id
_entity.type
_entity.pdbx_description
1 polymer ?
#
loop_
_entity_poly.entity_id
_entity_poly.type
_entity_poly.pdbx_seq_one_letter_code
_entity_poly.pdbx_strand_id
1 'polypeptide(L)'
;MHHLAKTFYKLFNGRRDTYAVQKKKKDGEIAYFRIAGKELNEEVFSQHLSGEEVVGVYPLLPGGVCLFAAVDVDTPDIQIAKHAQKALPQPNYLERSRSGNHHIWMFFKTEVSAKSLEKLCRETIICIKNEVGCHCNLYPLPTTKGLGVLIALPHQGSIIADGSSSFLDENDVPIEPEQIETFLKNIKYTKLKSSKEVSAKKLYLNEGKNSGDRSRSGYDFSLAQLLLKRCIPTDLAQDVLLNKPEGTIHATDDTYLKRTLTEADRIKPHTVDVRDWSDVTPCNRKEFLETLSSKLIIGDSQRQQLDVFYGTLVANLKTSGRPVWLLLIGPPGCGKTMPMLGIQHSPFVYACSSFRPTALISGWGTKGGQDSSMLPKLQGKILMVKDMSSLMSQHNEVVNEIMGLLRDAYDGSCARTYGTGVERRYECKIGFIGAATPDIDSQWSLNVRLGERFLRYRVKSTLDQVYGKIDLTLDNIKNETEVDNIIEDTSLGYLKYLTREDADLPHLMMRKEIGRLAQLGAILRTSVARHAYSRQILVIPEWEEATRYAKQLAKLALGLAFIRDKSENDEEEMRDLKAVVLSGIDAKIEKLCCALYKKPSSTTHQLGVAMGVPAGMVRMWLEDLNIARIVVCTRQAYEMYWDFVPLIAGMLKHFKLW
;
A
#
# COMPACT_ATOMS: atom_id res chain seq x y z
N MET A 1 -3.27 -50.29 7.86
CA MET A 1 -4.32 -49.27 7.57
C MET A 1 -4.16 -47.97 8.35
N HIS A 2 -4.11 -47.97 9.68
CA HIS A 2 -4.00 -46.72 10.47
C HIS A 2 -2.77 -45.85 10.11
N HIS A 3 -1.59 -46.45 9.92
CA HIS A 3 -0.39 -45.73 9.51
C HIS A 3 -0.45 -45.16 8.08
N LEU A 4 -1.11 -45.86 7.15
CA LEU A 4 -1.36 -45.39 5.79
C LEU A 4 -2.33 -44.20 5.78
N ALA A 5 -3.41 -44.26 6.57
CA ALA A 5 -4.37 -43.15 6.73
C ALA A 5 -3.69 -41.88 7.26
N LYS A 6 -2.76 -42.03 8.21
CA LYS A 6 -1.93 -40.93 8.73
C LYS A 6 -0.99 -40.34 7.67
N THR A 7 -0.45 -41.19 6.79
CA THR A 7 0.39 -40.73 5.66
C THR A 7 -0.45 -39.95 4.65
N PHE A 8 -1.64 -40.43 4.29
CA PHE A 8 -2.59 -39.73 3.45
C PHE A 8 -3.02 -38.38 4.06
N TYR A 9 -3.33 -38.39 5.36
CA TYR A 9 -3.67 -37.17 6.09
C TYR A 9 -2.56 -36.12 5.98
N LYS A 10 -1.28 -36.51 6.03
CA LYS A 10 -0.17 -35.55 5.89
C LYS A 10 0.03 -35.05 4.45
N LEU A 11 -0.05 -35.94 3.46
CA LEU A 11 0.27 -35.61 2.06
C LEU A 11 -0.85 -34.85 1.35
N PHE A 12 -2.10 -35.29 1.51
CA PHE A 12 -3.26 -34.66 0.89
C PHE A 12 -3.80 -33.51 1.76
N ASN A 13 -2.91 -32.57 2.09
CA ASN A 13 -3.19 -31.46 2.99
C ASN A 13 -3.96 -30.33 2.30
N GLY A 14 -5.23 -30.60 1.98
CA GLY A 14 -6.18 -29.64 1.43
C GLY A 14 -7.04 -29.02 2.53
N ARG A 15 -8.23 -28.53 2.15
CA ARG A 15 -9.21 -28.03 3.11
C ARG A 15 -9.54 -29.09 4.16
N ARG A 16 -9.45 -28.70 5.44
CA ARG A 16 -9.78 -29.57 6.56
C ARG A 16 -11.21 -29.38 7.05
N ASP A 17 -11.80 -28.23 6.79
CA ASP A 17 -13.16 -27.88 7.22
C ASP A 17 -14.28 -28.52 6.38
N THR A 18 -13.92 -29.23 5.31
CA THR A 18 -14.87 -29.88 4.40
C THR A 18 -14.19 -30.90 3.50
N TYR A 19 -14.96 -31.89 3.05
CA TYR A 19 -14.57 -32.88 2.03
C TYR A 19 -15.80 -33.31 1.22
N ALA A 20 -15.64 -34.17 0.23
CA ALA A 20 -16.74 -34.73 -0.53
C ALA A 20 -16.75 -36.26 -0.46
N VAL A 21 -17.94 -36.86 -0.50
CA VAL A 21 -18.13 -38.31 -0.58
C VAL A 21 -18.97 -38.68 -1.79
N GLN A 22 -18.60 -39.75 -2.48
CA GLN A 22 -19.34 -40.22 -3.64
C GLN A 22 -20.58 -41.02 -3.19
N LYS A 23 -21.77 -40.66 -3.68
CA LYS A 23 -23.00 -41.41 -3.42
C LYS A 23 -23.81 -41.59 -4.70
N LYS A 24 -24.62 -42.64 -4.74
CA LYS A 24 -25.57 -42.89 -5.82
C LYS A 24 -26.83 -42.05 -5.58
N LYS A 25 -27.20 -41.23 -6.55
CA LYS A 25 -28.46 -40.48 -6.57
C LYS A 25 -29.64 -41.43 -6.80
N LYS A 26 -30.87 -40.92 -6.56
CA LYS A 26 -32.11 -41.69 -6.75
C LYS A 26 -32.37 -42.12 -8.20
N ASP A 27 -31.78 -41.41 -9.17
CA ASP A 27 -31.82 -41.70 -10.61
C ASP A 27 -30.77 -42.74 -11.06
N GLY A 28 -29.93 -43.21 -10.14
CA GLY A 28 -28.86 -44.16 -10.42
C GLY A 28 -27.51 -43.53 -10.79
N GLU A 29 -27.44 -42.20 -10.97
CA GLU A 29 -26.21 -41.47 -11.29
C GLU A 29 -25.30 -41.37 -10.05
N ILE A 30 -24.00 -41.56 -10.24
CA ILE A 30 -23.01 -41.48 -9.17
C ILE A 30 -22.45 -40.04 -9.11
N ALA A 31 -22.56 -39.37 -7.97
CA ALA A 31 -22.08 -37.98 -7.81
C ALA A 31 -21.38 -37.75 -6.46
N TYR A 32 -20.51 -36.73 -6.41
CA TYR A 32 -19.87 -36.30 -5.16
C TYR A 32 -20.76 -35.31 -4.40
N PHE A 33 -20.96 -35.56 -3.11
CA PHE A 33 -21.69 -34.71 -2.18
C PHE A 33 -20.74 -34.10 -1.17
N ARG A 34 -20.77 -32.76 -1.06
CA ARG A 34 -19.96 -32.04 -0.09
C ARG A 34 -20.48 -32.28 1.33
N ILE A 35 -19.57 -32.70 2.21
CA ILE A 35 -19.76 -32.73 3.66
C ILE A 35 -19.21 -31.42 4.21
N ALA A 36 -20.09 -30.46 4.48
CA ALA A 36 -19.72 -29.14 5.01
C ALA A 36 -19.67 -29.16 6.54
N GLY A 37 -18.63 -28.55 7.13
CA GLY A 37 -18.54 -28.37 8.59
C GLY A 37 -18.11 -29.62 9.37
N LYS A 38 -17.73 -30.71 8.69
CA LYS A 38 -17.06 -31.86 9.30
C LYS A 38 -15.60 -31.89 8.86
N GLU A 39 -14.74 -32.26 9.81
CA GLU A 39 -13.30 -32.30 9.61
C GLU A 39 -12.88 -33.46 8.70
N LEU A 40 -11.99 -33.19 7.74
CA LEU A 40 -11.26 -34.23 6.99
C LEU A 40 -10.10 -34.77 7.85
N ASN A 41 -10.40 -35.76 8.69
CA ASN A 41 -9.48 -36.36 9.66
C ASN A 41 -8.97 -37.76 9.23
N GLU A 42 -8.08 -38.37 10.03
CA GLU A 42 -7.49 -39.69 9.74
C GLU A 42 -8.54 -40.81 9.60
N GLU A 43 -9.68 -40.71 10.30
CA GLU A 43 -10.78 -41.68 10.20
C GLU A 43 -11.43 -41.67 8.82
N VAL A 44 -11.69 -40.48 8.26
CA VAL A 44 -12.23 -40.32 6.90
C VAL A 44 -11.26 -40.90 5.85
N PHE A 45 -9.95 -40.72 6.03
CA PHE A 45 -8.96 -41.38 5.17
C PHE A 45 -8.96 -42.90 5.35
N SER A 46 -9.15 -43.40 6.57
CA SER A 46 -9.27 -44.85 6.83
C SER A 46 -10.50 -45.46 6.16
N GLN A 47 -11.64 -44.77 6.18
CA GLN A 47 -12.87 -45.17 5.47
C GLN A 47 -12.66 -45.20 3.95
N HIS A 48 -11.89 -44.24 3.42
CA HIS A 48 -11.51 -44.25 2.01
C HIS A 48 -10.64 -45.46 1.63
N LEU A 49 -9.58 -45.69 2.40
CA LEU A 49 -8.58 -46.72 2.15
C LEU A 49 -9.11 -48.14 2.38
N SER A 50 -10.05 -48.33 3.30
CA SER A 50 -10.75 -49.62 3.50
C SER A 50 -11.77 -49.92 2.42
N GLY A 51 -12.19 -48.90 1.66
CA GLY A 51 -13.20 -49.01 0.62
C GLY A 51 -14.63 -48.71 1.08
N GLU A 52 -14.84 -48.37 2.35
CA GLU A 52 -16.15 -48.02 2.93
C GLU A 52 -16.75 -46.77 2.29
N GLU A 53 -15.93 -45.77 2.00
CA GLU A 53 -16.33 -44.51 1.36
C GLU A 53 -15.42 -44.17 0.18
N VAL A 54 -15.92 -43.35 -0.73
CA VAL A 54 -15.09 -42.74 -1.79
C VAL A 54 -14.98 -41.26 -1.51
N VAL A 55 -13.79 -40.81 -1.12
CA VAL A 55 -13.56 -39.46 -0.64
C VAL A 55 -12.88 -38.61 -1.72
N GLY A 56 -13.36 -37.38 -1.89
CA GLY A 56 -12.72 -36.33 -2.66
C GLY A 56 -12.32 -35.16 -1.77
N VAL A 57 -11.22 -34.50 -2.12
CA VAL A 57 -10.61 -33.42 -1.35
C VAL A 57 -10.55 -32.13 -2.14
N TYR A 58 -10.56 -30.99 -1.46
CA TYR A 58 -10.41 -29.66 -2.05
C TYR A 58 -8.96 -29.17 -1.84
N PRO A 59 -8.10 -29.13 -2.86
CA PRO A 59 -6.68 -28.79 -2.68
C PRO A 59 -6.44 -27.30 -2.39
N LEU A 60 -7.40 -26.43 -2.72
CA LEU A 60 -7.26 -24.98 -2.59
C LEU A 60 -7.50 -24.53 -1.14
N LEU A 61 -6.44 -24.05 -0.50
CA LEU A 61 -6.51 -23.47 0.84
C LEU A 61 -6.95 -21.99 0.78
N PRO A 62 -7.48 -21.44 1.89
CA PRO A 62 -7.67 -20.00 2.04
C PRO A 62 -6.39 -19.23 1.69
N GLY A 63 -6.53 -18.05 1.06
CA GLY A 63 -5.37 -17.28 0.57
C GLY A 63 -4.91 -17.64 -0.85
N GLY A 64 -5.49 -18.67 -1.49
CA GLY A 64 -5.18 -19.02 -2.87
C GLY A 64 -3.89 -19.83 -3.04
N VAL A 65 -3.55 -20.60 -2.01
CA VAL A 65 -2.35 -21.45 -1.94
C VAL A 65 -2.72 -22.93 -1.84
N CYS A 66 -1.75 -23.82 -2.02
CA CYS A 66 -1.90 -25.27 -1.90
C CYS A 66 -0.61 -25.94 -1.41
N LEU A 67 -0.74 -27.12 -0.80
CA LEU A 67 0.39 -27.96 -0.37
C LEU A 67 0.56 -29.22 -1.22
N PHE A 68 -0.41 -29.49 -2.09
CA PHE A 68 -0.31 -30.47 -3.16
C PHE A 68 -1.12 -29.98 -4.36
N ALA A 69 -0.80 -30.54 -5.52
CA ALA A 69 -1.48 -30.29 -6.77
C ALA A 69 -1.54 -31.57 -7.60
N ALA A 70 -2.44 -31.59 -8.57
CA ALA A 70 -2.58 -32.71 -9.48
C ALA A 70 -2.93 -32.21 -10.88
N VAL A 71 -2.29 -32.77 -11.90
CA VAL A 71 -2.73 -32.62 -13.28
C VAL A 71 -3.51 -33.87 -13.66
N ASP A 72 -4.79 -33.69 -13.94
CA ASP A 72 -5.68 -34.73 -14.45
C ASP A 72 -5.55 -34.76 -15.97
N VAL A 73 -4.99 -35.86 -16.49
CA VAL A 73 -4.77 -36.10 -17.91
C VAL A 73 -5.82 -37.13 -18.35
N ASP A 74 -6.84 -36.67 -19.07
CA ASP A 74 -8.02 -37.45 -19.49
C ASP A 74 -7.70 -38.41 -20.66
N THR A 75 -6.71 -39.29 -20.45
CA THR A 75 -6.31 -40.32 -21.41
C THR A 75 -5.86 -41.61 -20.72
N PRO A 76 -6.25 -42.78 -21.25
CA PRO A 76 -5.74 -44.08 -20.81
C PRO A 76 -4.36 -44.41 -21.37
N ASP A 77 -3.81 -43.60 -22.27
CA ASP A 77 -2.48 -43.81 -22.85
C ASP A 77 -1.37 -43.31 -21.90
N ILE A 78 -0.60 -44.24 -21.38
CA ILE A 78 0.49 -43.96 -20.44
C ILE A 78 1.66 -43.20 -21.07
N GLN A 79 1.92 -43.31 -22.37
CA GLN A 79 3.01 -42.59 -23.02
C GLN A 79 2.74 -41.09 -23.05
N ILE A 80 1.47 -40.72 -23.26
CA ILE A 80 1.00 -39.33 -23.21
C ILE A 80 1.14 -38.80 -21.78
N ALA A 81 0.73 -39.60 -20.79
CA ALA A 81 0.86 -39.23 -19.38
C ALA A 81 2.33 -39.06 -18.95
N LYS A 82 3.24 -39.91 -19.45
CA LYS A 82 4.69 -39.79 -19.22
C LYS A 82 5.30 -38.57 -19.87
N HIS A 83 4.86 -38.22 -21.07
CA HIS A 83 5.30 -37.01 -21.73
C HIS A 83 4.92 -35.77 -20.90
N ALA A 84 3.67 -35.74 -20.44
CA ALA A 84 3.18 -34.72 -19.51
C ALA A 84 4.00 -34.68 -18.21
N GLN A 85 4.27 -35.85 -17.62
CA GLN A 85 5.02 -36.00 -16.37
C GLN A 85 6.41 -35.37 -16.47
N LYS A 86 7.16 -35.64 -17.54
CA LYS A 86 8.51 -35.11 -17.77
C LYS A 86 8.52 -33.59 -17.92
N ALA A 87 7.46 -33.02 -18.48
CA ALA A 87 7.32 -31.59 -18.72
C ALA A 87 6.78 -30.81 -17.51
N LEU A 88 6.36 -31.49 -16.43
CA LEU A 88 5.88 -30.87 -15.20
C LEU A 88 7.00 -30.74 -14.15
N PRO A 89 6.86 -29.83 -13.16
CA PRO A 89 7.83 -29.68 -12.07
C PRO A 89 8.10 -31.00 -11.35
N GLN A 90 9.39 -31.27 -11.09
CA GLN A 90 9.87 -32.51 -10.50
C GLN A 90 10.35 -32.30 -9.05
N PRO A 91 10.31 -33.33 -8.18
CA PRO A 91 9.68 -34.63 -8.38
C PRO A 91 8.14 -34.54 -8.46
N ASN A 92 7.52 -35.42 -9.23
CA ASN A 92 6.07 -35.65 -9.31
C ASN A 92 5.77 -37.15 -9.50
N TYR A 93 4.52 -37.56 -9.27
CA TYR A 93 4.14 -38.96 -9.13
C TYR A 93 2.92 -39.30 -9.97
N LEU A 94 3.02 -40.34 -10.80
CA LEU A 94 1.97 -40.78 -11.70
C LEU A 94 1.02 -41.75 -10.98
N GLU A 95 -0.28 -41.55 -11.13
CA GLU A 95 -1.34 -42.45 -10.64
C GLU A 95 -2.23 -42.81 -11.81
N ARG A 96 -2.60 -44.09 -11.92
CA ARG A 96 -3.69 -44.53 -12.78
C ARG A 96 -5.00 -44.35 -12.02
N SER A 97 -5.85 -43.44 -12.48
CA SER A 97 -7.12 -43.11 -11.84
C SER A 97 -8.16 -44.23 -11.95
N ARG A 98 -9.27 -44.06 -11.25
CA ARG A 98 -10.40 -44.99 -11.27
C ARG A 98 -11.06 -45.13 -12.64
N SER A 99 -11.01 -44.11 -13.49
CA SER A 99 -11.58 -44.15 -14.84
C SER A 99 -10.64 -44.79 -15.86
N GLY A 100 -9.44 -45.20 -15.43
CA GLY A 100 -8.38 -45.70 -16.31
C GLY A 100 -7.48 -44.61 -16.89
N ASN A 101 -7.76 -43.34 -16.59
CA ASN A 101 -6.94 -42.18 -16.97
C ASN A 101 -5.75 -41.99 -16.01
N HIS A 102 -5.01 -40.89 -16.14
CA HIS A 102 -3.82 -40.66 -15.35
C HIS A 102 -3.86 -39.31 -14.61
N HIS A 103 -3.47 -39.32 -13.34
CA HIS A 103 -3.21 -38.12 -12.57
C HIS A 103 -1.71 -37.99 -12.27
N ILE A 104 -1.19 -36.78 -12.36
CA ILE A 104 0.21 -36.47 -12.02
C ILE A 104 0.23 -35.60 -10.77
N TRP A 105 0.63 -36.18 -9.65
CA TRP A 105 0.62 -35.58 -8.32
C TRP A 105 1.93 -34.86 -8.01
N MET A 106 1.82 -33.64 -7.48
CA MET A 106 2.93 -32.82 -6.97
C MET A 106 2.68 -32.50 -5.50
N PHE A 107 3.69 -32.65 -4.66
CA PHE A 107 3.61 -32.38 -3.22
C PHE A 107 4.64 -31.33 -2.83
N PHE A 108 4.25 -30.37 -2.00
CA PHE A 108 5.09 -29.23 -1.64
C PHE A 108 5.40 -29.21 -0.14
N LYS A 109 6.64 -28.88 0.21
CA LYS A 109 7.08 -28.79 1.62
C LYS A 109 6.51 -27.54 2.30
N THR A 110 6.25 -26.50 1.52
CA THR A 110 5.70 -25.21 1.95
C THR A 110 4.55 -24.82 1.02
N GLU A 111 3.70 -23.90 1.46
CA GLU A 111 2.56 -23.43 0.67
C GLU A 111 3.01 -22.82 -0.66
N VAL A 112 2.30 -23.17 -1.74
CA VAL A 112 2.56 -22.70 -3.11
C VAL A 112 1.33 -21.94 -3.63
N SER A 113 1.56 -20.76 -4.21
CA SER A 113 0.53 -19.99 -4.93
C SER A 113 -0.05 -20.80 -6.10
N ALA A 114 -1.37 -21.04 -6.07
CA ALA A 114 -2.06 -21.75 -7.15
C ALA A 114 -1.89 -21.07 -8.51
N LYS A 115 -1.80 -19.72 -8.53
CA LYS A 115 -1.58 -18.93 -9.75
C LYS A 115 -0.18 -19.10 -10.34
N SER A 116 0.82 -19.22 -9.47
CA SER A 116 2.20 -19.43 -9.90
C SER A 116 2.36 -20.83 -10.47
N LEU A 117 1.74 -21.82 -9.83
CA LEU A 117 1.69 -23.18 -10.35
C LEU A 117 0.94 -23.27 -11.69
N GLU A 118 -0.21 -22.60 -11.82
CA GLU A 118 -0.93 -22.49 -13.10
C GLU A 118 -0.03 -21.86 -14.17
N LYS A 119 0.70 -20.79 -13.84
CA LYS A 119 1.60 -20.14 -14.81
C LYS A 119 2.71 -21.07 -15.27
N LEU A 120 3.28 -21.87 -14.37
CA LEU A 120 4.37 -22.79 -14.68
C LEU A 120 3.90 -24.01 -15.48
N CYS A 121 2.73 -24.56 -15.16
CA CYS A 121 2.21 -25.77 -15.80
C CYS A 121 1.40 -25.47 -17.08
N ARG A 122 1.01 -24.22 -17.33
CA ARG A 122 0.12 -23.85 -18.45
C ARG A 122 0.66 -24.25 -19.82
N GLU A 123 1.95 -24.03 -20.07
CA GLU A 123 2.55 -24.38 -21.36
C GLU A 123 2.48 -25.89 -21.61
N THR A 124 2.83 -26.68 -20.61
CA THR A 124 2.70 -28.14 -20.63
C THR A 124 1.24 -28.59 -20.87
N ILE A 125 0.27 -28.00 -20.16
CA ILE A 125 -1.16 -28.34 -20.28
C ILE A 125 -1.70 -27.99 -21.68
N ILE A 126 -1.33 -26.83 -22.22
CA ILE A 126 -1.72 -26.42 -23.57
C ILE A 126 -1.08 -27.32 -24.63
N CYS A 127 0.20 -27.68 -24.43
CA CYS A 127 0.94 -28.57 -25.33
C CYS A 127 0.23 -29.93 -25.44
N ILE A 128 -0.07 -30.57 -24.31
CA ILE A 128 -0.79 -31.86 -24.29
C ILE A 128 -2.17 -31.75 -24.95
N LYS A 129 -2.88 -30.64 -24.70
CA LYS A 129 -4.20 -30.41 -25.30
C LYS A 129 -4.13 -30.27 -26.83
N ASN A 130 -3.09 -29.61 -27.35
CA ASN A 130 -2.95 -29.32 -28.77
C ASN A 130 -2.28 -30.45 -29.57
N GLU A 131 -1.24 -31.07 -29.03
CA GLU A 131 -0.47 -32.11 -29.72
C GLU A 131 -1.19 -33.46 -29.70
N VAL A 132 -1.98 -33.72 -28.65
CA VAL A 132 -2.53 -35.04 -28.37
C VAL A 132 -4.06 -35.04 -28.32
N GLY A 133 -4.70 -33.86 -28.32
CA GLY A 133 -6.17 -33.74 -28.27
C GLY A 133 -6.78 -34.17 -26.93
N CYS A 134 -5.97 -34.30 -25.87
CA CYS A 134 -6.39 -34.75 -24.55
C CYS A 134 -6.76 -33.57 -23.63
N HIS A 135 -7.87 -33.68 -22.89
CA HIS A 135 -8.22 -32.68 -21.89
C HIS A 135 -7.33 -32.82 -20.64
N CYS A 136 -6.70 -31.72 -20.23
CA CYS A 136 -5.84 -31.68 -19.05
C CYS A 136 -6.27 -30.58 -18.09
N ASN A 137 -6.56 -30.92 -16.83
CA ASN A 137 -6.95 -29.95 -15.80
C ASN A 137 -5.93 -29.93 -14.66
N LEU A 138 -5.49 -28.73 -14.26
CA LEU A 138 -4.67 -28.54 -13.08
C LEU A 138 -5.54 -28.25 -11.85
N TYR A 139 -5.36 -29.04 -10.81
CA TYR A 139 -5.91 -28.84 -9.48
C TYR A 139 -4.81 -28.32 -8.55
N PRO A 140 -5.08 -27.29 -7.73
CA PRO A 140 -6.39 -26.68 -7.48
C PRO A 140 -6.93 -25.80 -8.61
N LEU A 141 -8.20 -26.02 -8.99
CA LEU A 141 -8.94 -25.14 -9.92
C LEU A 141 -9.86 -24.21 -9.12
N PRO A 142 -9.71 -22.87 -9.19
CA PRO A 142 -10.54 -21.95 -8.41
C PRO A 142 -11.98 -21.89 -8.91
N THR A 143 -12.93 -21.69 -8.00
CA THR A 143 -14.36 -21.54 -8.30
C THR A 143 -14.92 -20.25 -7.69
N THR A 144 -16.05 -19.75 -8.21
CA THR A 144 -16.73 -18.53 -7.72
C THR A 144 -17.11 -18.57 -6.24
N LYS A 145 -17.24 -19.77 -5.65
CA LYS A 145 -17.58 -19.99 -4.24
C LYS A 145 -16.35 -20.18 -3.32
N GLY A 146 -15.12 -20.04 -3.84
CA GLY A 146 -13.88 -20.00 -3.04
C GLY A 146 -13.35 -21.34 -2.50
N LEU A 147 -14.06 -22.45 -2.70
CA LEU A 147 -13.60 -23.79 -2.27
C LEU A 147 -12.64 -24.45 -3.27
N GLY A 148 -12.63 -23.96 -4.50
CA GLY A 148 -12.02 -24.66 -5.63
C GLY A 148 -12.85 -25.87 -6.08
N VAL A 149 -12.37 -26.57 -7.10
CA VAL A 149 -12.92 -27.85 -7.56
C VAL A 149 -12.27 -28.99 -6.77
N LEU A 150 -13.07 -30.01 -6.42
CA LEU A 150 -12.58 -31.20 -5.74
C LEU A 150 -11.80 -32.10 -6.70
N ILE A 151 -10.89 -32.89 -6.14
CA ILE A 151 -10.25 -34.02 -6.81
C ILE A 151 -10.46 -35.29 -5.99
N ALA A 152 -10.67 -36.42 -6.66
CA ALA A 152 -10.82 -37.71 -5.99
C ALA A 152 -9.48 -38.14 -5.36
N LEU A 153 -9.53 -38.76 -4.18
CA LEU A 153 -8.33 -39.36 -3.59
C LEU A 153 -7.97 -40.67 -4.33
N PRO A 154 -6.66 -40.98 -4.43
CA PRO A 154 -6.19 -42.24 -4.98
C PRO A 154 -6.31 -43.38 -3.97
N HIS A 155 -6.16 -44.62 -4.43
CA HIS A 155 -6.00 -45.81 -3.60
C HIS A 155 -7.22 -46.17 -2.76
N GLN A 156 -8.39 -46.15 -3.39
CA GLN A 156 -9.65 -46.56 -2.75
C GLN A 156 -9.73 -48.09 -2.63
N GLY A 157 -9.98 -48.59 -1.41
CA GLY A 157 -9.84 -50.01 -1.06
C GLY A 157 -10.63 -51.02 -1.89
N SER A 158 -11.83 -50.64 -2.39
CA SER A 158 -12.72 -51.53 -3.15
C SER A 158 -12.39 -51.63 -4.64
N ILE A 159 -11.48 -50.79 -5.15
CA ILE A 159 -11.18 -50.66 -6.60
C ILE A 159 -9.77 -51.15 -6.96
N ILE A 160 -8.90 -51.30 -5.97
CA ILE A 160 -7.52 -51.77 -6.17
C ILE A 160 -7.48 -53.22 -6.67
N ALA A 161 -8.50 -54.03 -6.36
CA ALA A 161 -8.59 -55.43 -6.82
C ALA A 161 -8.60 -55.57 -8.36
N ASP A 162 -8.98 -54.52 -9.09
CA ASP A 162 -9.02 -54.50 -10.56
C ASP A 162 -7.84 -53.73 -11.18
N GLY A 163 -6.79 -53.41 -10.40
CA GLY A 163 -5.58 -52.71 -10.88
C GLY A 163 -5.81 -51.23 -11.23
N SER A 164 -6.86 -50.61 -10.69
CA SER A 164 -7.25 -49.22 -10.93
C SER A 164 -7.14 -48.38 -9.63
N SER A 165 -6.83 -47.08 -9.77
CA SER A 165 -6.57 -46.15 -8.64
C SER A 165 -5.33 -46.48 -7.80
N SER A 166 -4.17 -46.71 -8.45
CA SER A 166 -2.90 -46.85 -7.75
C SER A 166 -1.80 -45.99 -8.36
N PHE A 167 -0.84 -45.58 -7.53
CA PHE A 167 0.40 -44.96 -7.99
C PHE A 167 1.22 -45.97 -8.79
N LEU A 168 1.97 -45.49 -9.78
CA LEU A 168 2.82 -46.32 -10.63
C LEU A 168 4.28 -46.26 -10.15
N ASP A 169 4.98 -47.38 -10.24
CA ASP A 169 6.42 -47.47 -9.96
C ASP A 169 7.28 -46.96 -11.14
N GLU A 170 8.60 -47.11 -11.04
CA GLU A 170 9.53 -46.67 -12.10
C GLU A 170 9.39 -47.48 -13.41
N ASN A 171 8.76 -48.65 -13.35
CA ASN A 171 8.50 -49.55 -14.47
C ASN A 171 7.05 -49.46 -14.98
N ASP A 172 6.29 -48.45 -14.56
CA ASP A 172 4.87 -48.23 -14.90
C ASP A 172 3.89 -49.25 -14.35
N VAL A 173 4.31 -50.04 -13.38
CA VAL A 173 3.46 -51.05 -12.76
C VAL A 173 2.74 -50.44 -11.56
N PRO A 174 1.41 -50.65 -11.42
CA PRO A 174 0.68 -50.25 -10.22
C PRO A 174 1.35 -50.79 -8.96
N ILE A 175 1.61 -49.90 -8.00
CA ILE A 175 2.21 -50.27 -6.72
C ILE A 175 1.22 -51.13 -5.94
N GLU A 176 1.71 -52.28 -5.48
CA GLU A 176 0.93 -53.23 -4.70
C GLU A 176 0.45 -52.63 -3.37
N PRO A 177 -0.75 -53.02 -2.87
CA PRO A 177 -1.31 -52.49 -1.62
C PRO A 177 -0.36 -52.56 -0.41
N GLU A 178 0.49 -53.58 -0.35
CA GLU A 178 1.44 -53.78 0.74
C GLU A 178 2.63 -52.80 0.71
N GLN A 179 2.95 -52.26 -0.46
CA GLN A 179 4.12 -51.40 -0.70
C GLN A 179 3.78 -49.91 -0.71
N ILE A 180 2.49 -49.56 -0.85
CA ILE A 180 2.02 -48.19 -1.00
C ILE A 180 2.41 -47.29 0.18
N GLU A 181 2.36 -47.81 1.41
CA GLU A 181 2.68 -47.04 2.60
C GLU A 181 4.15 -46.63 2.61
N THR A 182 5.03 -47.56 2.25
CA THR A 182 6.47 -47.33 2.14
C THR A 182 6.77 -46.34 1.02
N PHE A 183 6.10 -46.48 -0.13
CA PHE A 183 6.24 -45.54 -1.25
C PHE A 183 5.86 -44.11 -0.84
N LEU A 184 4.67 -43.91 -0.27
CA LEU A 184 4.18 -42.57 0.10
C LEU A 184 5.02 -41.92 1.20
N LYS A 185 5.57 -42.69 2.14
CA LYS A 185 6.50 -42.16 3.17
C LYS A 185 7.82 -41.66 2.57
N ASN A 186 8.22 -42.19 1.43
CA ASN A 186 9.48 -41.85 0.74
C ASN A 186 9.30 -40.81 -0.38
N ILE A 187 8.10 -40.25 -0.53
CA ILE A 187 7.85 -39.15 -1.46
C ILE A 187 8.76 -37.95 -1.14
N LYS A 188 9.35 -37.40 -2.19
CA LYS A 188 10.12 -36.17 -2.19
C LYS A 188 9.22 -35.02 -2.64
N TYR A 189 9.46 -33.84 -2.09
CA TYR A 189 8.68 -32.66 -2.41
C TYR A 189 9.16 -31.99 -3.70
N THR A 190 8.20 -31.59 -4.54
CA THR A 190 8.38 -30.87 -5.80
C THR A 190 9.14 -29.56 -5.57
N LYS A 191 10.18 -29.30 -6.37
CA LYS A 191 10.97 -28.06 -6.29
C LYS A 191 10.55 -27.10 -7.39
N LEU A 192 10.03 -25.94 -7.01
CA LEU A 192 9.77 -24.85 -7.95
C LEU A 192 11.05 -24.03 -8.06
N LYS A 193 11.64 -23.94 -9.27
CA LYS A 193 12.76 -23.02 -9.52
C LYS A 193 12.22 -21.60 -9.30
N SER A 194 12.79 -20.90 -8.31
CA SER A 194 12.37 -19.56 -7.92
C SER A 194 12.65 -18.56 -9.04
N SER A 195 11.70 -18.40 -9.97
CA SER A 195 11.48 -17.09 -10.56
C SER A 195 10.55 -16.37 -9.59
N LYS A 196 10.99 -15.22 -9.07
CA LYS A 196 10.17 -14.31 -8.28
C LYS A 196 8.91 -13.97 -9.09
N GLU A 197 7.83 -14.70 -8.84
CA GLU A 197 6.56 -14.56 -9.56
C GLU A 197 5.55 -13.76 -8.75
N VAL A 198 5.46 -12.47 -9.09
CA VAL A 198 4.19 -11.74 -9.11
C VAL A 198 3.90 -11.45 -10.59
N SER A 199 3.13 -12.31 -11.27
CA SER A 199 2.91 -12.20 -12.71
C SER A 199 1.71 -11.32 -13.08
N ALA A 200 2.05 -10.14 -13.60
CA ALA A 200 1.53 -9.28 -14.68
C ALA A 200 0.30 -9.68 -15.56
N LYS A 201 -0.44 -10.77 -15.33
CA LYS A 201 -1.54 -11.21 -16.21
C LYS A 201 -2.92 -10.58 -15.91
N LYS A 202 -3.04 -9.79 -14.83
CA LYS A 202 -4.26 -9.00 -14.52
C LYS A 202 -4.42 -7.74 -15.38
N LEU A 203 -3.50 -7.48 -16.32
CA LEU A 203 -3.49 -6.27 -17.14
C LEU A 203 -4.06 -6.45 -18.57
N TYR A 204 -4.45 -7.65 -19.01
CA TYR A 204 -4.62 -7.89 -20.47
C TYR A 204 -5.93 -8.50 -21.01
N LEU A 205 -6.94 -8.87 -20.21
CA LEU A 205 -8.20 -9.38 -20.81
C LEU A 205 -9.41 -8.58 -20.33
N ASN A 206 -9.79 -7.63 -21.19
CA ASN A 206 -10.84 -6.64 -21.05
C ASN A 206 -12.11 -7.13 -21.79
N GLU A 207 -12.67 -8.28 -21.41
CA GLU A 207 -13.96 -8.72 -21.97
C GLU A 207 -15.11 -8.15 -21.14
N GLY A 208 -15.64 -7.03 -21.62
CA GLY A 208 -16.78 -6.35 -21.02
C GLY A 208 -16.80 -4.86 -21.32
N LYS A 209 -16.73 -4.47 -22.59
CA LYS A 209 -17.04 -3.09 -23.01
C LYS A 209 -17.90 -3.09 -24.26
N ASN A 210 -19.16 -2.71 -24.08
CA ASN A 210 -19.87 -1.96 -25.10
C ASN A 210 -19.68 -0.47 -24.83
N SER A 211 -19.31 0.24 -25.89
CA SER A 211 -19.31 1.69 -26.12
C SER A 211 -18.24 2.56 -25.42
N GLY A 212 -17.56 3.34 -26.25
CA GLY A 212 -17.10 4.69 -25.92
C GLY A 212 -15.62 4.85 -25.57
N ASP A 213 -14.83 5.16 -26.59
CA ASP A 213 -13.64 6.02 -26.53
C ASP A 213 -12.27 5.39 -26.13
N ARG A 214 -11.38 5.29 -27.13
CA ARG A 214 -9.98 5.80 -27.19
C ARG A 214 -9.18 5.07 -28.28
N SER A 215 -8.48 5.82 -29.12
CA SER A 215 -7.70 5.34 -30.26
C SER A 215 -6.73 4.21 -29.87
N ARG A 216 -6.76 3.11 -30.64
CA ARG A 216 -5.99 1.87 -30.45
C ARG A 216 -4.46 2.03 -30.42
N SER A 217 -3.92 3.23 -30.65
CA SER A 217 -2.48 3.56 -30.57
C SER A 217 -1.86 3.41 -29.17
N GLY A 218 -2.65 3.54 -28.10
CA GLY A 218 -2.16 3.32 -26.73
C GLY A 218 -1.88 1.86 -26.37
N TYR A 219 -2.52 0.91 -27.05
CA TYR A 219 -2.32 -0.54 -26.81
C TYR A 219 -1.01 -1.04 -27.40
N ASP A 220 -0.71 -0.66 -28.64
CA ASP A 220 0.55 -1.01 -29.31
C ASP A 220 1.75 -0.43 -28.55
N PHE A 221 1.63 0.80 -28.03
CA PHE A 221 2.65 1.43 -27.17
C PHE A 221 2.88 0.68 -25.85
N SER A 222 1.80 0.29 -25.16
CA SER A 222 1.89 -0.43 -23.88
C SER A 222 2.47 -1.85 -24.06
N LEU A 223 2.13 -2.51 -25.17
CA LEU A 223 2.68 -3.81 -25.54
C LEU A 223 4.16 -3.71 -25.92
N ALA A 224 4.55 -2.69 -26.69
CA ALA A 224 5.93 -2.38 -27.03
C ALA A 224 6.79 -2.20 -25.76
N GLN A 225 6.32 -1.41 -24.78
CA GLN A 225 7.01 -1.24 -23.49
C GLN A 225 7.18 -2.56 -22.74
N LEU A 226 6.17 -3.44 -22.76
CA LEU A 226 6.22 -4.74 -22.10
C LEU A 226 7.25 -5.67 -22.74
N LEU A 227 7.31 -5.69 -24.08
CA LEU A 227 8.24 -6.52 -24.85
C LEU A 227 9.68 -6.06 -24.61
N LEU A 228 9.93 -4.75 -24.68
CA LEU A 228 11.25 -4.15 -24.43
C LEU A 228 11.71 -4.31 -22.98
N LYS A 229 10.80 -4.21 -22.00
CA LYS A 229 11.09 -4.50 -20.58
C LYS A 229 11.54 -5.94 -20.34
N ARG A 230 11.19 -6.87 -21.23
CA ARG A 230 11.60 -8.28 -21.18
C ARG A 230 12.83 -8.58 -22.03
N CYS A 231 13.55 -7.55 -22.48
CA CYS A 231 14.74 -7.64 -23.34
C CYS A 231 14.47 -8.34 -24.68
N ILE A 232 13.24 -8.25 -25.19
CA ILE A 232 12.91 -8.77 -26.52
C ILE A 232 13.49 -7.81 -27.57
N PRO A 233 14.26 -8.33 -28.56
CA PRO A 233 14.83 -7.53 -29.64
C PRO A 233 13.79 -6.70 -30.41
N THR A 234 14.17 -5.48 -30.83
CA THR A 234 13.25 -4.49 -31.41
C THR A 234 12.60 -4.97 -32.71
N ASP A 235 13.33 -5.73 -33.52
CA ASP A 235 12.86 -6.42 -34.72
C ASP A 235 11.78 -7.47 -34.41
N LEU A 236 12.00 -8.30 -33.39
CA LEU A 236 11.00 -9.29 -32.96
C LEU A 236 9.77 -8.64 -32.31
N ALA A 237 9.96 -7.53 -31.59
CA ALA A 237 8.86 -6.73 -31.05
C ALA A 237 8.04 -6.08 -32.16
N GLN A 238 8.68 -5.70 -33.27
CA GLN A 238 8.01 -5.17 -34.48
C GLN A 238 7.16 -6.26 -35.16
N ASP A 239 7.67 -7.48 -35.30
CA ASP A 239 6.93 -8.61 -35.87
C ASP A 239 5.71 -9.01 -35.02
N VAL A 240 5.82 -8.95 -33.70
CA VAL A 240 4.70 -9.21 -32.78
C VAL A 240 3.63 -8.12 -32.89
N LEU A 241 4.02 -6.87 -33.15
CA LEU A 241 3.08 -5.77 -33.36
C LEU A 241 2.48 -5.76 -34.78
N LEU A 242 3.15 -6.38 -35.76
CA LEU A 242 2.67 -6.57 -37.14
C LEU A 242 1.69 -7.75 -37.27
N ASN A 243 1.91 -8.83 -36.53
CA ASN A 243 1.04 -10.01 -36.55
C ASN A 243 -0.26 -9.79 -35.76
N LYS A 244 -1.22 -9.09 -36.38
CA LYS A 244 -2.57 -8.87 -35.85
C LYS A 244 -3.57 -9.87 -36.46
N PRO A 245 -4.63 -10.27 -35.72
CA PRO A 245 -5.70 -11.13 -36.25
C PRO A 245 -6.43 -10.47 -37.43
N GLU A 246 -6.90 -11.27 -38.39
CA GLU A 246 -7.59 -10.78 -39.60
C GLU A 246 -8.76 -9.84 -39.28
N GLY A 247 -8.84 -8.70 -40.00
CA GLY A 247 -9.93 -7.72 -39.88
C GLY A 247 -9.58 -6.37 -39.23
N THR A 248 -8.31 -6.04 -38.99
CA THR A 248 -7.89 -4.74 -38.42
C THR A 248 -7.77 -3.62 -39.47
N ILE A 249 -8.45 -2.49 -39.25
CA ILE A 249 -8.69 -1.39 -40.23
C ILE A 249 -7.75 -0.17 -40.03
N HIS A 250 -6.55 -0.33 -39.46
CA HIS A 250 -5.63 0.81 -39.27
C HIS A 250 -4.36 0.65 -40.10
N ALA A 251 -3.83 1.78 -40.59
CA ALA A 251 -2.66 1.85 -41.45
C ALA A 251 -1.47 1.11 -40.84
N THR A 252 -1.17 -0.04 -41.40
CA THR A 252 0.00 -0.89 -41.15
C THR A 252 1.23 -0.29 -41.83
N ASP A 253 1.52 0.97 -41.55
CA ASP A 253 2.72 1.59 -42.09
C ASP A 253 3.87 1.37 -41.11
N ASP A 254 4.94 0.74 -41.60
CA ASP A 254 6.17 0.40 -40.87
C ASP A 254 6.74 1.60 -40.10
N THR A 255 6.46 2.79 -40.62
CA THR A 255 6.80 4.10 -40.06
C THR A 255 6.16 4.36 -38.68
N TYR A 256 4.91 3.93 -38.45
CA TYR A 256 4.20 4.08 -37.17
C TYR A 256 4.74 3.12 -36.10
N LEU A 257 5.04 1.87 -36.47
CA LEU A 257 5.56 0.85 -35.57
C LEU A 257 6.97 1.18 -35.09
N LYS A 258 7.85 1.60 -36.01
CA LYS A 258 9.18 2.10 -35.66
C LYS A 258 9.12 3.26 -34.67
N ARG A 259 8.23 4.23 -34.89
CA ARG A 259 8.03 5.35 -33.95
C ARG A 259 7.51 4.89 -32.59
N THR A 260 6.58 3.94 -32.55
CA THR A 260 6.00 3.39 -31.31
C THR A 260 7.03 2.63 -30.48
N LEU A 261 7.86 1.80 -31.11
CA LEU A 261 8.93 1.04 -30.44
C LEU A 261 10.05 1.97 -29.95
N THR A 262 10.43 2.97 -30.74
CA THR A 262 11.44 3.96 -30.35
C THR A 262 11.00 4.75 -29.11
N GLU A 263 9.72 5.15 -29.07
CA GLU A 263 9.19 5.91 -27.94
C GLU A 263 8.90 5.03 -26.71
N ALA A 264 8.63 3.74 -26.90
CA ALA A 264 8.49 2.76 -25.82
C ALA A 264 9.84 2.40 -25.17
N ASP A 265 10.92 2.31 -25.95
CA ASP A 265 12.27 2.00 -25.42
C ASP A 265 12.84 3.16 -24.59
N ARG A 266 12.46 4.41 -24.92
CA ARG A 266 12.79 5.60 -24.13
C ARG A 266 12.25 5.54 -22.69
N ILE A 267 11.25 4.70 -22.40
CA ILE A 267 10.60 4.60 -21.08
C ILE A 267 10.83 3.20 -20.49
N LYS A 268 12.03 2.93 -19.96
CA LYS A 268 12.30 1.72 -19.15
C LYS A 268 11.89 1.96 -17.67
N PRO A 269 10.92 1.20 -17.10
CA PRO A 269 10.58 1.34 -15.69
C PRO A 269 11.51 0.50 -14.79
N HIS A 270 12.14 1.16 -13.81
CA HIS A 270 12.91 0.53 -12.74
C HIS A 270 12.07 -0.54 -12.00
N THR A 271 12.50 -1.81 -12.02
CA THR A 271 11.92 -2.90 -11.19
C THR A 271 12.57 -2.87 -9.81
N VAL A 272 11.79 -2.50 -8.79
CA VAL A 272 12.23 -2.52 -7.37
C VAL A 272 11.96 -3.91 -6.79
N ASP A 273 12.97 -4.50 -6.15
CA ASP A 273 12.86 -5.75 -5.40
C ASP A 273 12.06 -5.50 -4.09
N VAL A 274 10.88 -6.10 -3.96
CA VAL A 274 10.07 -6.00 -2.73
C VAL A 274 10.62 -7.00 -1.71
N ARG A 275 11.15 -6.50 -0.58
CA ARG A 275 11.70 -7.31 0.52
C ARG A 275 10.59 -7.74 1.50
N ASP A 276 10.73 -8.92 2.11
CA ASP A 276 9.81 -9.38 3.15
C ASP A 276 10.08 -8.64 4.47
N TRP A 277 9.02 -8.26 5.18
CA TRP A 277 9.11 -7.58 6.47
C TRP A 277 9.77 -8.46 7.54
N SER A 278 9.69 -9.79 7.40
CA SER A 278 10.40 -10.74 8.27
C SER A 278 11.90 -10.55 8.24
N ASP A 279 12.45 -10.20 7.06
CA ASP A 279 13.89 -10.21 6.78
C ASP A 279 14.58 -8.90 7.17
N VAL A 280 13.80 -7.86 7.51
CA VAL A 280 14.31 -6.57 7.96
C VAL A 280 14.89 -6.71 9.37
N THR A 281 16.16 -6.35 9.56
CA THR A 281 16.79 -6.31 10.89
C THR A 281 16.42 -5.03 11.62
N PRO A 282 15.89 -5.07 12.86
CA PRO A 282 15.59 -3.86 13.62
C PRO A 282 16.88 -3.12 13.99
N CYS A 283 16.86 -1.78 13.93
CA CYS A 283 17.96 -0.93 14.38
C CYS A 283 17.44 0.18 15.30
N ASN A 284 18.23 0.54 16.32
CA ASN A 284 17.83 1.60 17.27
C ASN A 284 18.06 3.00 16.68
N ARG A 285 17.59 4.05 17.37
CA ARG A 285 17.71 5.44 16.88
C ARG A 285 19.16 5.87 16.64
N LYS A 286 20.10 5.43 17.50
CA LYS A 286 21.51 5.80 17.39
C LYS A 286 22.12 5.22 16.10
N GLU A 287 21.95 3.93 15.89
CA GLU A 287 22.38 3.24 14.66
C GLU A 287 21.75 3.86 13.42
N PHE A 288 20.43 4.11 13.46
CA PHE A 288 19.69 4.75 12.38
C PHE A 288 20.28 6.10 11.97
N LEU A 289 20.55 6.98 12.94
CA LEU A 289 21.11 8.30 12.67
C LEU A 289 22.58 8.24 12.23
N GLU A 290 23.38 7.32 12.78
CA GLU A 290 24.78 7.12 12.39
C GLU A 290 24.89 6.62 10.94
N THR A 291 24.11 5.60 10.57
CA THR A 291 24.09 5.07 9.20
C THR A 291 23.60 6.11 8.20
N LEU A 292 22.50 6.82 8.50
CA LEU A 292 22.03 7.88 7.61
C LEU A 292 23.04 9.02 7.49
N SER A 293 23.68 9.45 8.59
CA SER A 293 24.66 10.54 8.57
C SER A 293 25.93 10.18 7.78
N SER A 294 26.23 8.88 7.63
CA SER A 294 27.34 8.41 6.78
C SER A 294 27.04 8.52 5.28
N LYS A 295 25.75 8.58 4.91
CA LYS A 295 25.28 8.57 3.51
C LYS A 295 24.59 9.87 3.10
N LEU A 296 24.18 10.70 4.05
CA LEU A 296 23.43 11.94 3.85
C LEU A 296 23.95 13.03 4.80
N ILE A 297 23.88 14.28 4.35
CA ILE A 297 24.12 15.43 5.23
C ILE A 297 22.85 15.76 6.00
N ILE A 298 22.90 15.46 7.30
CA ILE A 298 21.80 15.65 8.24
C ILE A 298 22.21 16.70 9.27
N GLY A 299 21.76 17.94 9.06
CA GLY A 299 21.84 18.97 10.08
C GLY A 299 20.66 18.90 11.06
N ASP A 300 20.67 19.78 12.06
CA ASP A 300 19.65 19.78 13.12
C ASP A 300 18.23 19.92 12.59
N SER A 301 18.02 20.75 11.55
CA SER A 301 16.69 20.91 10.97
C SER A 301 16.19 19.66 10.25
N GLN A 302 17.09 18.86 9.65
CA GLN A 302 16.73 17.58 9.05
C GLN A 302 16.55 16.49 10.10
N ARG A 303 17.32 16.50 11.19
CA ARG A 303 17.08 15.62 12.36
C ARG A 303 15.70 15.88 12.95
N GLN A 304 15.34 17.14 13.14
CA GLN A 304 14.01 17.52 13.61
C GLN A 304 12.90 17.11 12.62
N GLN A 305 13.14 17.20 11.32
CA GLN A 305 12.21 16.68 10.30
C GLN A 305 11.98 15.17 10.45
N LEU A 306 13.06 14.40 10.61
CA LEU A 306 12.99 12.95 10.81
C LEU A 306 12.25 12.63 12.12
N ASP A 307 12.56 13.33 13.20
CA ASP A 307 11.91 13.14 14.50
C ASP A 307 10.39 13.40 14.40
N VAL A 308 9.97 14.52 13.78
CA VAL A 308 8.54 14.82 13.57
C VAL A 308 7.85 13.78 12.68
N PHE A 309 8.54 13.28 11.65
CA PHE A 309 8.01 12.25 10.75
C PHE A 309 7.83 10.91 11.48
N TYR A 310 8.87 10.36 12.10
CA TYR A 310 8.81 9.08 12.81
C TYR A 310 7.94 9.17 14.07
N GLY A 311 7.96 10.30 14.77
CA GLY A 311 7.06 10.57 15.89
C GLY A 311 5.58 10.56 15.45
N THR A 312 5.28 11.06 14.26
CA THR A 312 3.92 10.96 13.69
C THR A 312 3.53 9.51 13.34
N LEU A 313 4.47 8.70 12.83
CA LEU A 313 4.22 7.28 12.58
C LEU A 313 3.86 6.56 13.88
N VAL A 314 4.71 6.70 14.91
CA VAL A 314 4.49 6.11 16.23
C VAL A 314 3.16 6.58 16.83
N ALA A 315 2.88 7.89 16.76
CA ALA A 315 1.62 8.45 17.24
C ALA A 315 0.41 7.78 16.59
N ASN A 316 0.45 7.48 15.29
CA ASN A 316 -0.64 6.81 14.60
C ASN A 316 -0.72 5.31 14.90
N LEU A 317 0.42 4.62 15.00
CA LEU A 317 0.45 3.17 15.17
C LEU A 317 0.19 2.74 16.62
N LYS A 318 0.68 3.50 17.61
CA LYS A 318 0.63 3.13 19.03
C LYS A 318 -0.52 3.75 19.81
N THR A 319 -1.03 4.91 19.41
CA THR A 319 -2.13 5.57 20.17
C THR A 319 -3.50 5.19 19.63
N SER A 320 -4.50 5.02 20.48
CA SER A 320 -5.90 4.77 20.06
C SER A 320 -6.68 6.07 19.78
N GLY A 321 -7.82 5.97 19.09
CA GLY A 321 -8.68 7.12 18.77
C GLY A 321 -8.24 7.93 17.54
N ARG A 322 -8.57 9.24 17.52
CA ARG A 322 -8.34 10.14 16.37
C ARG A 322 -6.88 10.14 15.91
N PRO A 323 -6.59 10.02 14.60
CA PRO A 323 -5.23 9.96 14.09
C PRO A 323 -4.50 11.31 14.18
N VAL A 324 -3.19 11.29 13.93
CA VAL A 324 -2.36 12.49 13.72
C VAL A 324 -2.07 12.58 12.23
N TRP A 325 -2.45 13.69 11.60
CA TRP A 325 -2.19 13.91 10.18
C TRP A 325 -1.08 14.93 10.01
N LEU A 326 -0.10 14.67 9.16
CA LEU A 326 1.07 15.53 8.96
C LEU A 326 1.24 15.92 7.49
N LEU A 327 1.60 17.17 7.24
CA LEU A 327 2.05 17.68 5.96
C LEU A 327 3.45 18.26 6.07
N LEU A 328 4.40 17.65 5.37
CA LEU A 328 5.76 18.15 5.18
C LEU A 328 5.77 19.17 4.04
N ILE A 329 6.07 20.43 4.35
CA ILE A 329 6.06 21.52 3.37
C ILE A 329 7.50 21.98 3.14
N GLY A 330 7.92 22.02 1.88
CA GLY A 330 9.24 22.54 1.55
C GLY A 330 9.49 22.64 0.05
N PRO A 331 10.44 23.48 -0.38
CA PRO A 331 10.79 23.60 -1.80
C PRO A 331 11.22 22.25 -2.41
N PRO A 332 11.16 22.07 -3.73
CA PRO A 332 11.76 20.91 -4.39
C PRO A 332 13.22 20.72 -3.97
N GLY A 333 13.70 19.49 -3.88
CA GLY A 333 15.10 19.19 -3.49
C GLY A 333 15.45 19.31 -2.00
N CYS A 334 14.56 19.78 -1.12
CA CYS A 334 14.89 19.92 0.31
C CYS A 334 15.00 18.60 1.11
N GLY A 335 14.65 17.46 0.49
CA GLY A 335 14.65 16.14 1.16
C GLY A 335 13.34 15.78 1.88
N LYS A 336 12.23 16.50 1.64
CA LYS A 336 10.93 16.23 2.27
C LYS A 336 10.36 14.83 2.00
N THR A 337 10.64 14.26 0.82
CA THR A 337 10.17 12.94 0.40
C THR A 337 11.11 11.81 0.82
N MET A 338 12.36 12.11 1.21
CA MET A 338 13.36 11.09 1.60
C MET A 338 12.85 10.13 2.68
N PRO A 339 12.34 10.59 3.84
CA PRO A 339 11.84 9.66 4.86
C PRO A 339 10.60 8.88 4.42
N MET A 340 9.81 9.42 3.48
CA MET A 340 8.64 8.73 2.92
C MET A 340 9.07 7.58 2.00
N LEU A 341 10.12 7.76 1.21
CA LEU A 341 10.67 6.73 0.34
C LEU A 341 11.28 5.59 1.14
N GLY A 342 11.98 5.89 2.24
CA GLY A 342 12.63 4.88 3.08
C GLY A 342 11.69 3.88 3.75
N ILE A 343 10.37 4.16 3.86
CA ILE A 343 9.40 3.23 4.47
C ILE A 343 8.20 2.91 3.58
N GLN A 344 8.28 3.26 2.29
CA GLN A 344 7.17 3.17 1.34
C GLN A 344 6.64 1.73 1.17
N HIS A 345 7.49 0.73 1.38
CA HIS A 345 7.16 -0.69 1.24
C HIS A 345 6.82 -1.37 2.58
N SER A 346 6.73 -0.64 3.69
CA SER A 346 6.38 -1.24 4.98
C SER A 346 4.90 -1.70 5.00
N PRO A 347 4.55 -2.74 5.79
CA PRO A 347 3.17 -3.22 5.88
C PRO A 347 2.19 -2.20 6.48
N PHE A 348 2.72 -1.21 7.21
CA PHE A 348 1.96 -0.16 7.91
C PHE A 348 1.63 1.05 7.04
N VAL A 349 2.26 1.18 5.87
CA VAL A 349 2.12 2.34 4.99
C VAL A 349 1.39 1.94 3.72
N TYR A 350 0.52 2.82 3.25
CA TYR A 350 -0.06 2.75 1.91
C TYR A 350 0.39 4.00 1.14
N ALA A 351 1.40 3.84 0.28
CA ALA A 351 1.93 4.93 -0.52
C ALA A 351 1.12 5.13 -1.81
N CYS A 352 0.75 6.37 -2.10
CA CYS A 352 0.10 6.74 -3.36
C CYS A 352 0.56 8.13 -3.84
N SER A 353 0.53 8.35 -5.15
CA SER A 353 0.92 9.63 -5.76
C SER A 353 -0.26 10.59 -5.88
N SER A 354 -1.44 10.07 -6.22
CA SER A 354 -2.69 10.82 -6.34
C SER A 354 -3.87 9.84 -6.36
N PHE A 355 -5.06 10.30 -5.97
CA PHE A 355 -6.29 9.53 -6.03
C PHE A 355 -7.51 10.44 -6.25
N ARG A 356 -8.64 9.83 -6.66
CA ARG A 356 -9.92 10.52 -6.88
C ARG A 356 -10.91 10.20 -5.76
N PRO A 357 -11.97 11.01 -5.56
CA PRO A 357 -13.01 10.71 -4.56
C PRO A 357 -13.61 9.31 -4.71
N THR A 358 -13.85 8.88 -5.95
CA THR A 358 -14.40 7.56 -6.27
C THR A 358 -13.46 6.40 -5.98
N ALA A 359 -12.15 6.66 -5.86
CA ALA A 359 -11.18 5.68 -5.42
C ALA A 359 -11.19 5.54 -3.88
N LEU A 360 -11.42 6.63 -3.14
CA LEU A 360 -11.59 6.57 -1.69
C LEU A 360 -12.83 5.75 -1.31
N ILE A 361 -13.99 6.12 -1.86
CA ILE A 361 -15.26 5.41 -1.68
C ILE A 361 -15.91 5.25 -3.05
N SER A 362 -16.15 4.00 -3.46
CA SER A 362 -16.78 3.67 -4.73
C SER A 362 -18.22 3.18 -4.53
N GLY A 363 -19.16 3.73 -5.29
CA GLY A 363 -20.54 3.23 -5.39
C GLY A 363 -20.66 2.05 -6.36
N TRP A 364 -19.60 1.81 -7.12
CA TRP A 364 -19.48 0.71 -8.06
C TRP A 364 -19.19 -0.59 -7.30
N GLY A 365 -20.18 -1.46 -7.20
CA GLY A 365 -19.98 -2.87 -6.84
C GLY A 365 -19.93 -3.72 -8.11
N THR A 366 -18.96 -4.62 -8.21
CA THR A 366 -19.05 -5.71 -9.20
C THR A 366 -20.28 -6.59 -8.88
N LYS A 367 -20.91 -7.22 -9.89
CA LYS A 367 -21.99 -8.22 -9.65
C LYS A 367 -21.46 -9.29 -8.69
N GLY A 368 -21.84 -9.19 -7.41
CA GLY A 368 -21.23 -9.95 -6.31
C GLY A 368 -20.86 -9.12 -5.06
N GLY A 369 -20.97 -7.79 -5.08
CA GLY A 369 -20.92 -6.96 -3.87
C GLY A 369 -19.52 -6.68 -3.29
N GLN A 370 -18.43 -7.06 -3.97
CA GLN A 370 -17.07 -6.73 -3.50
C GLN A 370 -16.83 -5.22 -3.53
N ASP A 371 -16.40 -4.69 -2.39
CA ASP A 371 -16.06 -3.29 -2.22
C ASP A 371 -14.67 -2.97 -2.81
N SER A 372 -14.62 -2.07 -3.79
CA SER A 372 -13.38 -1.63 -4.43
C SER A 372 -12.78 -0.37 -3.79
N SER A 373 -13.41 0.14 -2.72
CA SER A 373 -12.99 1.35 -2.01
C SER A 373 -11.57 1.20 -1.44
N MET A 374 -10.83 2.31 -1.38
CA MET A 374 -9.51 2.33 -0.75
C MET A 374 -9.61 2.30 0.78
N LEU A 375 -10.64 2.88 1.38
CA LEU A 375 -10.76 3.01 2.84
C LEU A 375 -10.59 1.68 3.62
N PRO A 376 -11.19 0.53 3.22
CA PRO A 376 -10.95 -0.74 3.89
C PRO A 376 -9.49 -1.18 3.91
N LYS A 377 -8.73 -0.88 2.85
CA LYS A 377 -7.30 -1.22 2.73
C LYS A 377 -6.41 -0.34 3.60
N LEU A 378 -6.92 0.84 3.99
CA LEU A 378 -6.21 1.83 4.80
C LEU A 378 -6.45 1.64 6.30
N GLN A 379 -7.32 0.70 6.70
CA GLN A 379 -7.67 0.52 8.09
C GLN A 379 -6.45 0.17 8.95
N GLY A 380 -6.18 0.99 9.97
CA GLY A 380 -5.01 0.83 10.84
C GLY A 380 -3.67 1.17 10.18
N LYS A 381 -3.68 1.67 8.93
CA LYS A 381 -2.49 2.05 8.16
C LYS A 381 -2.34 3.55 8.05
N ILE A 382 -1.19 3.96 7.53
CA ILE A 382 -0.85 5.34 7.25
C ILE A 382 -0.91 5.57 5.74
N LEU A 383 -1.85 6.40 5.30
CA LEU A 383 -1.93 6.88 3.93
C LEU A 383 -0.80 7.89 3.68
N MET A 384 0.06 7.58 2.72
CA MET A 384 1.24 8.38 2.42
C MET A 384 1.15 8.99 1.02
N VAL A 385 1.10 10.31 0.94
CA VAL A 385 0.94 11.06 -0.31
C VAL A 385 2.22 11.83 -0.64
N LYS A 386 3.07 11.26 -1.51
CA LYS A 386 4.40 11.80 -1.83
C LYS A 386 4.37 13.18 -2.49
N ASP A 387 3.28 13.49 -3.21
CA ASP A 387 3.06 14.78 -3.83
C ASP A 387 1.61 15.24 -3.66
N MET A 388 1.38 15.99 -2.59
CA MET A 388 0.10 16.62 -2.29
C MET A 388 -0.20 17.78 -3.26
N SER A 389 0.82 18.43 -3.82
CA SER A 389 0.63 19.53 -4.77
C SER A 389 -0.07 19.05 -6.04
N SER A 390 0.23 17.83 -6.50
CA SER A 390 -0.50 17.16 -7.59
C SER A 390 -1.97 16.82 -7.26
N LEU A 391 -2.30 16.64 -5.99
CA LEU A 391 -3.70 16.44 -5.56
C LEU A 391 -4.44 17.79 -5.53
N MET A 392 -3.76 18.84 -5.07
CA MET A 392 -4.30 20.21 -4.98
C MET A 392 -4.49 20.88 -6.34
N SER A 393 -3.71 20.52 -7.36
CA SER A 393 -3.82 21.08 -8.70
C SER A 393 -5.06 20.61 -9.49
N GLN A 394 -5.86 19.70 -8.95
CA GLN A 394 -7.13 19.27 -9.55
C GLN A 394 -8.19 20.37 -9.46
N HIS A 395 -9.31 20.22 -10.18
CA HIS A 395 -10.44 21.15 -10.07
C HIS A 395 -10.91 21.27 -8.61
N ASN A 396 -11.18 22.52 -8.17
CA ASN A 396 -11.55 22.83 -6.78
C ASN A 396 -12.71 21.97 -6.25
N GLU A 397 -13.69 21.62 -7.08
CA GLU A 397 -14.80 20.73 -6.69
C GLU A 397 -14.29 19.35 -6.26
N VAL A 398 -13.37 18.77 -7.02
CA VAL A 398 -12.78 17.45 -6.74
C VAL A 398 -11.93 17.52 -5.48
N VAL A 399 -11.12 18.57 -5.32
CA VAL A 399 -10.30 18.77 -4.12
C VAL A 399 -11.18 18.91 -2.88
N ASN A 400 -12.23 19.73 -2.96
CA ASN A 400 -13.17 19.95 -1.86
C ASN A 400 -13.90 18.65 -1.48
N GLU A 401 -14.26 17.83 -2.47
CA GLU A 401 -14.87 16.52 -2.24
C GLU A 401 -13.90 15.56 -1.56
N ILE A 402 -12.65 15.45 -2.04
CA ILE A 402 -11.61 14.64 -1.39
C ILE A 402 -11.40 15.09 0.05
N MET A 403 -11.23 16.39 0.27
CA MET A 403 -11.04 16.95 1.62
C MET A 403 -12.27 16.75 2.51
N GLY A 404 -13.48 16.74 1.95
CA GLY A 404 -14.69 16.35 2.66
C GLY A 404 -14.61 14.92 3.18
N LEU A 405 -14.36 13.96 2.29
CA LEU A 405 -14.26 12.54 2.65
C LEU A 405 -13.11 12.27 3.65
N LEU A 406 -11.97 12.94 3.47
CA LEU A 406 -10.85 12.87 4.40
C LEU A 406 -11.26 13.41 5.79
N ARG A 407 -11.98 14.54 5.86
CA ARG A 407 -12.46 15.07 7.15
C ARG A 407 -13.37 14.07 7.87
N ASP A 408 -14.26 13.41 7.15
CA ASP A 408 -15.15 12.37 7.70
C ASP A 408 -14.34 11.15 8.17
N ALA A 409 -13.37 10.70 7.38
CA ALA A 409 -12.47 9.59 7.74
C ALA A 409 -11.64 9.90 9.00
N TYR A 410 -11.16 11.14 9.15
CA TYR A 410 -10.51 11.60 10.39
C TYR A 410 -11.47 11.54 11.57
N ASP A 411 -12.73 11.95 11.34
CA ASP A 411 -13.81 11.87 12.31
C ASP A 411 -14.34 10.42 12.50
N GLY A 412 -13.62 9.43 11.95
CA GLY A 412 -13.71 8.01 12.32
C GLY A 412 -14.82 7.25 11.61
N SER A 413 -15.68 7.95 10.89
CA SER A 413 -16.73 7.35 10.07
C SER A 413 -16.84 8.11 8.75
N CYS A 414 -16.71 7.40 7.64
CA CYS A 414 -16.94 7.96 6.32
C CYS A 414 -18.12 7.24 5.68
N ALA A 415 -19.15 7.99 5.31
CA ALA A 415 -20.35 7.44 4.70
C ALA A 415 -20.66 8.18 3.40
N ARG A 416 -21.13 7.45 2.40
CA ARG A 416 -21.57 8.03 1.13
C ARG A 416 -22.76 7.28 0.57
N THR A 417 -23.78 8.03 0.21
CA THR A 417 -24.97 7.54 -0.48
C THR A 417 -24.86 7.87 -1.96
N TYR A 418 -25.10 6.88 -2.80
CA TYR A 418 -25.11 7.04 -4.25
C TYR A 418 -26.54 7.15 -4.76
N GLY A 419 -26.75 7.90 -5.85
CA GLY A 419 -28.06 8.04 -6.49
C GLY A 419 -28.66 6.71 -7.00
N THR A 420 -27.88 5.64 -6.99
CA THR A 420 -28.30 4.25 -7.25
C THR A 420 -28.96 3.57 -6.04
N GLY A 421 -29.08 4.25 -4.90
CA GLY A 421 -29.64 3.71 -3.65
C GLY A 421 -28.65 2.92 -2.79
N VAL A 422 -27.39 2.78 -3.23
CA VAL A 422 -26.33 2.12 -2.44
C VAL A 422 -25.77 3.11 -1.41
N GLU A 423 -25.80 2.74 -0.14
CA GLU A 423 -25.09 3.45 0.93
C GLU A 423 -23.83 2.65 1.33
N ARG A 424 -22.70 3.35 1.40
CA ARG A 424 -21.42 2.78 1.86
C ARG A 424 -20.99 3.52 3.11
N ARG A 425 -20.85 2.81 4.23
CA ARG A 425 -20.38 3.34 5.50
C ARG A 425 -19.16 2.55 5.98
N TYR A 426 -18.11 3.27 6.35
CA TYR A 426 -16.88 2.71 6.89
C TYR A 426 -16.57 3.36 8.22
N GLU A 427 -16.21 2.55 9.20
CA GLU A 427 -15.55 3.02 10.41
C GLU A 427 -14.07 2.75 10.26
N CYS A 428 -13.26 3.81 10.28
CA CYS A 428 -11.84 3.66 10.04
C CYS A 428 -10.97 4.62 10.84
N LYS A 429 -9.76 4.15 11.15
CA LYS A 429 -8.67 4.97 11.69
C LYS A 429 -7.52 4.91 10.70
N ILE A 430 -7.25 6.04 10.05
CA ILE A 430 -6.25 6.16 9.00
C ILE A 430 -5.28 7.27 9.41
N GLY A 431 -4.00 6.95 9.58
CA GLY A 431 -2.95 7.95 9.70
C GLY A 431 -2.70 8.61 8.34
N PHE A 432 -2.21 9.85 8.31
CA PHE A 432 -1.91 10.52 7.04
C PHE A 432 -0.59 11.25 7.12
N ILE A 433 0.27 11.05 6.13
CA ILE A 433 1.48 11.86 5.93
C ILE A 433 1.57 12.27 4.46
N GLY A 434 1.59 13.57 4.19
CA GLY A 434 1.77 14.11 2.84
C GLY A 434 2.99 15.01 2.73
N ALA A 435 3.52 15.16 1.52
CA ALA A 435 4.55 16.16 1.21
C ALA A 435 4.03 17.15 0.17
N ALA A 436 4.31 18.44 0.37
CA ALA A 436 3.83 19.53 -0.47
C ALA A 436 4.90 20.60 -0.71
N THR A 437 4.72 21.39 -1.76
CA THR A 437 5.46 22.64 -1.96
C THR A 437 4.86 23.78 -1.14
N PRO A 438 5.59 24.89 -0.89
CA PRO A 438 5.07 26.04 -0.15
C PRO A 438 3.81 26.66 -0.79
N ASP A 439 3.58 26.43 -2.07
CA ASP A 439 2.42 26.92 -2.81
C ASP A 439 1.08 26.44 -2.24
N ILE A 440 1.10 25.36 -1.44
CA ILE A 440 -0.08 24.83 -0.76
C ILE A 440 -0.82 25.89 0.07
N ASP A 441 -0.11 26.89 0.63
CA ASP A 441 -0.70 27.97 1.43
C ASP A 441 -1.73 28.79 0.65
N SER A 442 -1.56 28.94 -0.67
CA SER A 442 -2.46 29.74 -1.51
C SER A 442 -3.87 29.13 -1.60
N GLN A 443 -3.97 27.81 -1.51
CA GLN A 443 -5.22 27.04 -1.65
C GLN A 443 -5.73 26.52 -0.30
N TRP A 444 -4.93 26.61 0.77
CA TRP A 444 -5.25 26.00 2.07
C TRP A 444 -6.21 26.79 2.96
N SER A 445 -6.41 28.08 2.69
CA SER A 445 -7.25 28.96 3.51
C SER A 445 -8.69 28.46 3.70
N LEU A 446 -9.23 27.73 2.72
CA LEU A 446 -10.54 27.08 2.85
C LEU A 446 -10.51 25.92 3.86
N ASN A 447 -9.46 25.12 3.87
CA ASN A 447 -9.32 23.99 4.79
C ASN A 447 -9.17 24.43 6.25
N VAL A 448 -8.50 25.56 6.49
CA VAL A 448 -8.41 26.17 7.83
C VAL A 448 -9.81 26.53 8.35
N ARG A 449 -10.62 27.20 7.52
CA ARG A 449 -12.00 27.60 7.88
C ARG A 449 -12.93 26.41 8.10
N LEU A 450 -12.71 25.31 7.37
CA LEU A 450 -13.49 24.06 7.49
C LEU A 450 -13.01 23.14 8.64
N GLY A 451 -12.10 23.63 9.48
CA GLY A 451 -11.47 22.91 10.59
C GLY A 451 -10.31 22.05 10.13
N GLU A 452 -9.12 22.64 10.07
CA GLU A 452 -7.89 21.95 9.65
C GLU A 452 -7.61 20.73 10.55
N ARG A 453 -7.38 19.57 9.92
CA ARG A 453 -7.02 18.33 10.63
C ARG A 453 -5.55 17.97 10.47
N PHE A 454 -4.80 18.71 9.65
CA PHE A 454 -3.39 18.47 9.38
C PHE A 454 -2.50 19.32 10.28
N LEU A 455 -1.52 18.68 10.92
CA LEU A 455 -0.30 19.34 11.37
C LEU A 455 0.56 19.67 10.15
N ARG A 456 1.19 20.83 10.14
CA ARG A 456 2.15 21.21 9.08
C ARG A 456 3.53 21.32 9.69
N TYR A 457 4.54 20.89 8.95
CA TYR A 457 5.94 21.06 9.32
C TYR A 457 6.72 21.57 8.10
N ARG A 458 7.34 22.74 8.23
CA ARG A 458 8.10 23.38 7.16
C ARG A 458 9.57 22.99 7.25
N VAL A 459 10.05 22.28 6.24
CA VAL A 459 11.46 21.87 6.14
C VAL A 459 12.33 23.09 5.87
N LYS A 460 13.29 23.35 6.76
CA LYS A 460 14.30 24.40 6.61
C LYS A 460 15.63 23.78 6.22
N SER A 461 16.45 24.52 5.49
CA SER A 461 17.82 24.13 5.14
C SER A 461 18.67 25.39 5.04
N THR A 462 19.89 25.36 5.58
CA THR A 462 20.88 26.43 5.38
C THR A 462 21.58 26.26 4.03
N LEU A 463 22.20 27.32 3.52
CA LEU A 463 22.95 27.25 2.26
C LEU A 463 24.08 26.21 2.32
N ASP A 464 24.83 26.16 3.42
CA ASP A 464 25.90 25.17 3.61
C ASP A 464 25.38 23.73 3.55
N GLN A 465 24.20 23.46 4.14
CA GLN A 465 23.56 22.15 4.03
C GLN A 465 23.11 21.85 2.61
N VAL A 466 22.68 22.85 1.85
CA VAL A 466 22.29 22.68 0.45
C VAL A 466 23.52 22.34 -0.40
N TYR A 467 24.62 23.09 -0.26
CA TYR A 467 25.86 22.82 -0.99
C TYR A 467 26.43 21.45 -0.66
N GLY A 468 26.53 21.11 0.62
CA GLY A 468 27.02 19.79 1.00
C GLY A 468 26.13 18.67 0.44
N LYS A 469 24.80 18.80 0.45
CA LYS A 469 23.90 17.81 -0.16
C LYS A 469 24.16 17.66 -1.66
N ILE A 470 24.41 18.77 -2.35
CA ILE A 470 24.75 18.76 -3.78
C ILE A 470 26.04 17.97 -3.98
N ASP A 471 27.10 18.31 -3.25
CA ASP A 471 28.41 17.65 -3.37
C ASP A 471 28.29 16.14 -3.12
N LEU A 472 27.61 15.74 -2.05
CA LEU A 472 27.39 14.33 -1.71
C LEU A 472 26.54 13.59 -2.76
N THR A 473 25.57 14.26 -3.37
CA THR A 473 24.77 13.68 -4.47
C THR A 473 25.65 13.49 -5.70
N LEU A 474 26.52 14.46 -6.01
CA LEU A 474 27.46 14.39 -7.13
C LEU A 474 28.50 13.26 -6.93
N ASP A 475 29.02 13.10 -5.72
CA ASP A 475 29.97 12.03 -5.38
C ASP A 475 29.36 10.63 -5.51
N ASN A 476 28.06 10.49 -5.22
CA ASN A 476 27.35 9.21 -5.23
C ASN A 476 26.65 8.89 -6.57
N ILE A 477 26.84 9.68 -7.64
CA ILE A 477 26.19 9.45 -8.95
C ILE A 477 26.38 8.01 -9.46
N LYS A 478 27.55 7.41 -9.22
CA LYS A 478 27.85 6.04 -9.68
C LYS A 478 27.19 4.94 -8.82
N ASN A 479 26.84 5.24 -7.58
CA ASN A 479 26.37 4.28 -6.57
C ASN A 479 24.99 4.64 -6.00
N GLU A 480 24.20 5.48 -6.69
CA GLU A 480 22.92 6.02 -6.21
C GLU A 480 21.94 4.91 -5.76
N THR A 481 21.86 3.82 -6.52
CA THR A 481 20.99 2.67 -6.18
C THR A 481 21.41 1.97 -4.90
N GLU A 482 22.71 1.88 -4.63
CA GLU A 482 23.23 1.27 -3.41
C GLU A 482 22.94 2.15 -2.20
N VAL A 483 23.12 3.47 -2.34
CA VAL A 483 22.81 4.45 -1.29
C VAL A 483 21.32 4.43 -0.94
N ASP A 484 20.43 4.41 -1.94
CA ASP A 484 18.99 4.34 -1.74
C ASP A 484 18.56 3.06 -1.01
N ASN A 485 19.14 1.90 -1.39
CA ASN A 485 18.88 0.64 -0.71
C ASN A 485 19.32 0.67 0.76
N ILE A 486 20.47 1.26 1.07
CA ILE A 486 20.96 1.40 2.45
C ILE A 486 20.02 2.31 3.26
N ILE A 487 19.59 3.43 2.69
CA ILE A 487 18.66 4.37 3.34
C ILE A 487 17.32 3.68 3.63
N GLU A 488 16.79 2.93 2.66
CA GLU A 488 15.56 2.17 2.81
C GLU A 488 15.69 1.08 3.88
N ASP A 489 16.74 0.28 3.85
CA ASP A 489 16.97 -0.80 4.83
C ASP A 489 17.09 -0.27 6.25
N THR A 490 17.86 0.81 6.42
CA THR A 490 18.03 1.45 7.73
C THR A 490 16.71 2.05 8.22
N SER A 491 15.93 2.65 7.31
CA SER A 491 14.62 3.25 7.63
C SER A 491 13.57 2.20 8.01
N LEU A 492 13.52 1.07 7.29
CA LEU A 492 12.67 -0.07 7.60
C LEU A 492 13.09 -0.73 8.91
N GLY A 493 14.39 -0.89 9.16
CA GLY A 493 14.95 -1.41 10.40
C GLY A 493 14.55 -0.55 11.61
N TYR A 494 14.63 0.78 11.46
CA TYR A 494 14.22 1.69 12.52
C TYR A 494 12.70 1.66 12.74
N LEU A 495 11.90 1.62 11.67
CA LEU A 495 10.45 1.44 11.80
C LEU A 495 10.11 0.14 12.53
N LYS A 496 10.82 -0.97 12.24
CA LYS A 496 10.61 -2.26 12.90
C LYS A 496 10.90 -2.17 14.39
N TYR A 497 11.99 -1.51 14.77
CA TYR A 497 12.34 -1.20 16.16
C TYR A 497 11.24 -0.40 16.88
N LEU A 498 10.64 0.59 16.22
CA LEU A 498 9.58 1.42 16.79
C LEU A 498 8.22 0.70 16.91
N THR A 499 8.00 -0.33 16.10
CA THR A 499 6.75 -1.12 16.11
C THR A 499 6.76 -2.33 17.05
N ARG A 500 7.84 -2.52 17.83
CA ARG A 500 7.97 -3.61 18.81
C ARG A 500 6.83 -3.63 19.84
N GLU A 501 6.25 -4.79 20.14
CA GLU A 501 5.04 -4.89 20.99
C GLU A 501 5.31 -4.65 22.48
N ASP A 502 6.54 -4.87 22.93
CA ASP A 502 7.00 -4.79 24.32
C ASP A 502 7.26 -3.35 24.82
N ALA A 503 7.14 -2.34 23.96
CA ALA A 503 7.41 -0.96 24.32
C ALA A 503 6.13 -0.18 24.66
N ASP A 504 6.04 0.26 25.91
CA ASP A 504 4.98 1.12 26.41
C ASP A 504 5.13 2.56 25.90
N LEU A 505 3.98 3.26 25.80
CA LEU A 505 3.98 4.68 25.47
C LEU A 505 4.46 5.51 26.67
N PRO A 506 5.21 6.61 26.43
CA PRO A 506 5.69 7.49 27.50
C PRO A 506 4.55 8.17 28.26
N HIS A 507 4.85 8.68 29.46
CA HIS A 507 3.92 9.52 30.21
C HIS A 507 3.90 10.97 29.67
N LEU A 508 2.70 11.52 29.49
CA LEU A 508 2.51 12.89 29.00
C LEU A 508 2.57 13.91 30.16
N MET A 509 3.78 14.30 30.56
CA MET A 509 4.03 15.24 31.64
C MET A 509 3.56 16.68 31.32
N MET A 510 3.96 17.23 30.18
CA MET A 510 3.72 18.65 29.84
C MET A 510 2.32 18.92 29.25
N ARG A 511 1.29 18.20 29.72
CA ARG A 511 -0.06 18.24 29.14
C ARG A 511 -0.67 19.66 29.11
N LYS A 512 -0.39 20.48 30.13
CA LYS A 512 -0.96 21.83 30.29
C LYS A 512 -0.31 22.79 29.30
N GLU A 513 1.00 22.71 29.16
CA GLU A 513 1.82 23.51 28.26
C GLU A 513 1.46 23.21 26.81
N ILE A 514 1.28 21.93 26.46
CA ILE A 514 0.84 21.49 25.13
C ILE A 514 -0.54 22.08 24.80
N GLY A 515 -1.48 22.05 25.74
CA GLY A 515 -2.81 22.65 25.54
C GLY A 515 -2.77 24.16 25.30
N ARG A 516 -1.94 24.89 26.07
CA ARG A 516 -1.73 26.34 25.89
C ARG A 516 -1.06 26.66 24.56
N LEU A 517 -0.07 25.87 24.15
CA LEU A 517 0.61 26.02 22.86
C LEU A 517 -0.34 25.73 21.70
N ALA A 518 -1.21 24.72 21.83
CA ALA A 518 -2.24 24.43 20.85
C ALA A 518 -3.19 25.62 20.68
N GLN A 519 -3.68 26.20 21.78
CA GLN A 519 -4.56 27.37 21.71
C GLN A 519 -3.90 28.57 21.03
N LEU A 520 -2.62 28.83 21.34
CA LEU A 520 -1.86 29.88 20.65
C LEU A 520 -1.76 29.61 19.14
N GLY A 521 -1.46 28.37 18.75
CA GLY A 521 -1.40 27.98 17.34
C GLY A 521 -2.73 28.11 16.61
N ALA A 522 -3.85 27.77 17.27
CA ALA A 522 -5.19 27.93 16.73
C ALA A 522 -5.53 29.42 16.50
N ILE A 523 -5.22 30.28 17.48
CA ILE A 523 -5.39 31.73 17.36
C ILE A 523 -4.60 32.27 16.16
N LEU A 524 -3.30 31.94 16.08
CA LEU A 524 -2.41 32.45 15.02
C LEU A 524 -2.75 31.96 13.60
N ARG A 525 -3.57 30.91 13.46
CA ARG A 525 -4.05 30.39 12.17
C ARG A 525 -5.36 30.97 11.71
N THR A 526 -6.03 31.76 12.55
CA THR A 526 -7.32 32.35 12.23
C THR A 526 -7.24 33.12 10.92
N SER A 527 -8.12 32.79 9.97
CA SER A 527 -8.13 33.40 8.63
C SER A 527 -9.41 34.19 8.40
N VAL A 528 -9.28 35.36 7.76
CA VAL A 528 -10.41 36.24 7.42
C VAL A 528 -10.87 35.95 5.99
N ALA A 529 -12.16 35.67 5.83
CA ALA A 529 -12.76 35.45 4.51
C ALA A 529 -13.05 36.79 3.82
N ARG A 530 -12.49 36.99 2.62
CA ARG A 530 -12.77 38.17 1.79
C ARG A 530 -13.29 37.78 0.43
N HIS A 531 -14.14 38.65 -0.13
CA HIS A 531 -14.59 38.53 -1.51
C HIS A 531 -13.41 38.74 -2.48
N ALA A 532 -13.30 37.89 -3.51
CA ALA A 532 -12.15 37.89 -4.42
C ALA A 532 -11.94 39.23 -5.14
N TYR A 533 -13.03 39.85 -5.60
CA TYR A 533 -13.02 41.13 -6.34
C TYR A 533 -13.14 42.35 -5.43
N SER A 534 -14.27 42.52 -4.73
CA SER A 534 -14.53 43.69 -3.89
C SER A 534 -13.68 43.80 -2.62
N ARG A 535 -12.95 42.74 -2.22
CA ARG A 535 -12.14 42.65 -0.98
C ARG A 535 -12.93 42.86 0.31
N GLN A 536 -14.25 42.93 0.23
CA GLN A 536 -15.13 43.03 1.39
C GLN A 536 -15.01 41.79 2.27
N ILE A 537 -15.10 42.00 3.58
CA ILE A 537 -15.09 40.94 4.57
C ILE A 537 -16.42 40.20 4.47
N LEU A 538 -16.36 38.88 4.30
CA LEU A 538 -17.55 38.04 4.18
C LEU A 538 -18.04 37.58 5.55
N VAL A 539 -17.10 37.26 6.45
CA VAL A 539 -17.39 36.71 7.78
C VAL A 539 -16.34 37.24 8.76
N ILE A 540 -16.78 37.67 9.94
CA ILE A 540 -15.91 38.01 11.06
C ILE A 540 -15.49 36.68 11.72
N PRO A 541 -14.19 36.35 11.80
CA PRO A 541 -13.77 35.08 12.35
C PRO A 541 -13.82 35.07 13.88
N GLU A 542 -14.06 33.89 14.45
CA GLU A 542 -13.85 33.59 15.86
C GLU A 542 -12.61 32.70 16.01
N TRP A 543 -12.01 32.69 17.20
CA TRP A 543 -10.88 31.81 17.48
C TRP A 543 -11.34 30.35 17.57
N GLU A 544 -10.62 29.45 16.92
CA GLU A 544 -10.85 28.02 17.05
C GLU A 544 -10.54 27.55 18.48
N GLU A 545 -11.45 26.76 19.06
CA GLU A 545 -11.18 26.01 20.28
C GLU A 545 -10.22 24.85 19.98
N ALA A 546 -9.00 24.91 20.52
CA ALA A 546 -7.92 24.02 20.12
C ALA A 546 -8.01 22.60 20.70
N THR A 547 -9.19 22.09 21.07
CA THR A 547 -9.34 20.76 21.70
C THR A 547 -8.84 19.63 20.80
N ARG A 548 -9.18 19.67 19.51
CA ARG A 548 -8.68 18.71 18.50
C ARG A 548 -7.18 18.90 18.29
N TYR A 549 -6.76 20.14 18.13
CA TYR A 549 -5.36 20.46 17.85
C TYR A 549 -4.43 20.07 19.00
N ALA A 550 -4.86 20.27 20.26
CA ALA A 550 -4.17 19.83 21.46
C ALA A 550 -4.03 18.31 21.53
N LYS A 551 -5.07 17.55 21.18
CA LYS A 551 -5.00 16.08 21.10
C LYS A 551 -3.97 15.61 20.08
N GLN A 552 -3.88 16.27 18.92
CA GLN A 552 -2.87 15.93 17.91
C GLN A 552 -1.45 16.23 18.40
N LEU A 553 -1.22 17.41 18.99
CA LEU A 553 0.09 17.77 19.55
C LEU A 553 0.49 16.86 20.71
N ALA A 554 -0.45 16.48 21.58
CA ALA A 554 -0.20 15.55 22.67
C ALA A 554 0.24 14.16 22.16
N LYS A 555 -0.45 13.63 21.14
CA LYS A 555 -0.07 12.36 20.51
C LYS A 555 1.28 12.44 19.81
N LEU A 556 1.57 13.56 19.15
CA LEU A 556 2.88 13.80 18.56
C LEU A 556 3.96 13.88 19.64
N ALA A 557 3.71 14.53 20.79
CA ALA A 557 4.64 14.60 21.92
C ALA A 557 4.98 13.20 22.45
N LEU A 558 3.97 12.33 22.61
CA LEU A 558 4.17 10.93 22.97
C LEU A 558 5.02 10.19 21.93
N GLY A 559 4.74 10.38 20.65
CA GLY A 559 5.52 9.80 19.57
C GLY A 559 6.98 10.28 19.56
N LEU A 560 7.21 11.57 19.80
CA LEU A 560 8.55 12.18 19.88
C LEU A 560 9.35 11.67 21.09
N ALA A 561 8.72 11.57 22.26
CA ALA A 561 9.36 11.00 23.44
C ALA A 561 9.68 9.51 23.24
N PHE A 562 8.79 8.76 22.59
CA PHE A 562 8.97 7.34 22.31
C PHE A 562 10.14 7.07 21.36
N ILE A 563 10.27 7.84 20.26
CA ILE A 563 11.41 7.67 19.34
C ILE A 563 12.75 8.00 20.00
N ARG A 564 12.73 8.80 21.08
CA ARG A 564 13.92 9.15 21.87
C ARG A 564 14.16 8.18 23.04
N ASP A 565 13.39 7.10 23.12
CA ASP A 565 13.40 6.11 24.20
C ASP A 565 13.26 6.77 25.60
N LYS A 566 12.50 7.87 25.70
CA LYS A 566 12.21 8.55 26.97
C LYS A 566 10.97 7.97 27.64
N SER A 567 10.98 7.94 28.97
CA SER A 567 9.81 7.56 29.78
C SER A 567 8.74 8.65 29.86
N GLU A 568 9.13 9.91 29.65
CA GLU A 568 8.25 11.08 29.68
C GLU A 568 8.69 12.16 28.71
N ASN A 569 7.77 13.06 28.34
CA ASN A 569 8.07 14.18 27.45
C ASN A 569 8.55 15.43 28.22
N ASP A 570 9.51 16.15 27.66
CA ASP A 570 10.16 17.32 28.24
C ASP A 570 10.29 18.50 27.24
N GLU A 571 11.13 19.48 27.59
CA GLU A 571 11.37 20.69 26.80
C GLU A 571 11.93 20.41 25.38
N GLU A 572 12.58 19.27 25.16
CA GLU A 572 13.08 18.87 23.84
C GLU A 572 11.93 18.56 22.89
N GLU A 573 10.95 17.76 23.32
CA GLU A 573 9.74 17.51 22.52
C GLU A 573 8.91 18.80 22.35
N MET A 574 8.86 19.63 23.40
CA MET A 574 8.19 20.93 23.34
C MET A 574 8.80 21.84 22.26
N ARG A 575 10.12 21.79 22.04
CA ARG A 575 10.79 22.54 20.95
C ARG A 575 10.29 22.11 19.57
N ASP A 576 10.06 20.82 19.35
CA ASP A 576 9.54 20.30 18.08
C ASP A 576 8.07 20.68 17.89
N LEU A 577 7.26 20.61 18.96
CA LEU A 577 5.86 21.05 18.91
C LEU A 577 5.75 22.54 18.58
N LYS A 578 6.63 23.39 19.14
CA LYS A 578 6.72 24.82 18.78
C LYS A 578 7.00 25.01 17.29
N ALA A 579 7.95 24.23 16.73
CA ALA A 579 8.26 24.27 15.30
C ALA A 579 7.07 23.84 14.42
N VAL A 580 6.32 22.81 14.83
CA VAL A 580 5.08 22.37 14.16
C VAL A 580 3.99 23.44 14.25
N VAL A 581 3.84 24.10 15.40
CA VAL A 581 2.84 25.16 15.59
C VAL A 581 3.09 26.34 14.67
N LEU A 582 4.35 26.80 14.60
CA LEU A 582 4.79 27.87 13.71
C LEU A 582 4.64 27.49 12.24
N SER A 583 4.98 26.26 11.90
CA SER A 583 4.84 25.73 10.54
C SER A 583 3.38 25.65 10.09
N GLY A 584 2.44 25.51 11.03
CA GLY A 584 1.01 25.60 10.78
C GLY A 584 0.49 27.01 10.48
N ILE A 585 1.28 28.06 10.63
CA ILE A 585 0.87 29.41 10.23
C ILE A 585 1.15 29.58 8.73
N ASP A 586 0.30 30.33 8.02
CA ASP A 586 0.58 30.75 6.64
C ASP A 586 1.93 31.49 6.61
N ALA A 587 2.83 31.13 5.69
CA ALA A 587 4.19 31.66 5.67
C ALA A 587 4.25 33.19 5.64
N LYS A 588 3.28 33.86 5.00
CA LYS A 588 3.24 35.33 4.96
C LYS A 588 2.91 35.92 6.34
N ILE A 589 1.99 35.27 7.06
CA ILE A 589 1.55 35.67 8.39
C ILE A 589 2.61 35.33 9.43
N GLU A 590 3.28 34.18 9.31
CA GLU A 590 4.39 33.78 10.17
C GLU A 590 5.54 34.80 10.09
N LYS A 591 5.95 35.18 8.87
CA LYS A 591 6.98 36.20 8.66
C LYS A 591 6.58 37.57 9.23
N LEU A 592 5.32 37.97 9.04
CA LEU A 592 4.79 39.22 9.58
C LEU A 592 4.79 39.21 11.12
N CYS A 593 4.30 38.12 11.72
CA CYS A 593 4.29 37.95 13.17
C CYS A 593 5.71 37.92 13.75
N CYS A 594 6.66 37.26 13.07
CA CYS A 594 8.07 37.25 13.44
C CYS A 594 8.68 38.66 13.39
N ALA A 595 8.42 39.42 12.33
CA ALA A 595 8.90 40.80 12.21
C ALA A 595 8.34 41.70 13.32
N LEU A 596 7.03 41.58 13.60
CA LEU A 596 6.35 42.32 14.66
C LEU A 596 6.83 41.90 16.06
N TYR A 597 7.11 40.62 16.26
CA TYR A 597 7.63 40.11 17.53
C TYR A 597 9.04 40.65 17.84
N LYS A 598 9.90 40.73 16.82
CA LYS A 598 11.25 41.29 16.94
C LYS A 598 11.25 42.81 17.11
N LYS A 599 10.29 43.50 16.49
CA LYS A 599 10.14 44.96 16.57
C LYS A 599 8.68 45.31 16.90
N PRO A 600 8.28 45.26 18.18
CA PRO A 600 6.97 45.73 18.61
C PRO A 600 6.78 47.22 18.27
N SER A 601 5.53 47.67 18.19
CA SER A 601 5.16 49.03 17.84
C SER A 601 5.81 49.52 16.55
N SER A 602 5.80 48.67 15.51
CA SER A 602 6.32 49.02 14.19
C SER A 602 5.23 49.56 13.26
N THR A 603 5.61 50.44 12.34
CA THR A 603 4.70 50.91 11.29
C THR A 603 4.59 49.90 10.14
N THR A 604 3.50 49.99 9.38
CA THR A 604 3.29 49.17 8.17
C THR A 604 4.49 49.24 7.21
N HIS A 605 5.07 50.43 7.03
CA HIS A 605 6.21 50.63 6.14
C HIS A 605 7.47 49.91 6.66
N GLN A 606 7.78 50.06 7.95
CA GLN A 606 8.92 49.38 8.57
C GLN A 606 8.82 47.86 8.47
N LEU A 607 7.63 47.30 8.71
CA LEU A 607 7.36 45.88 8.55
C LEU A 607 7.50 45.42 7.09
N GLY A 608 7.01 46.22 6.13
CA GLY A 608 7.19 45.96 4.70
C GLY A 608 8.65 45.91 4.27
N VAL A 609 9.47 46.86 4.72
CA VAL A 609 10.93 46.87 4.47
C VAL A 609 11.60 45.64 5.09
N ALA A 610 11.27 45.30 6.34
CA ALA A 610 11.84 44.14 7.01
C ALA A 610 11.49 42.80 6.33
N MET A 611 10.32 42.71 5.71
CA MET A 611 9.85 41.51 5.01
C MET A 611 10.24 41.46 3.53
N GLY A 612 10.62 42.59 2.93
CA GLY A 612 10.81 42.72 1.48
C GLY A 612 9.49 42.66 0.70
N VAL A 613 8.39 43.17 1.26
CA VAL A 613 7.03 43.11 0.68
C VAL A 613 6.42 44.51 0.59
N PRO A 614 5.65 44.84 -0.46
CA PRO A 614 4.98 46.14 -0.57
C PRO A 614 4.10 46.46 0.64
N ALA A 615 4.21 47.69 1.16
CA ALA A 615 3.49 48.13 2.37
C ALA A 615 1.96 48.00 2.25
N GLY A 616 1.40 48.13 1.04
CA GLY A 616 -0.04 47.91 0.81
C GLY A 616 -0.49 46.48 1.09
N MET A 617 0.33 45.47 0.77
CA MET A 617 0.02 44.07 1.08
C MET A 617 0.16 43.79 2.57
N VAL A 618 1.21 44.32 3.20
CA VAL A 618 1.43 44.21 4.65
C VAL A 618 0.27 44.84 5.43
N ARG A 619 -0.22 46.00 4.98
CA ARG A 619 -1.40 46.64 5.55
C ARG A 619 -2.62 45.73 5.50
N MET A 620 -2.91 45.13 4.34
CA MET A 620 -4.04 44.23 4.18
C MET A 620 -3.96 43.03 5.14
N TRP A 621 -2.76 42.45 5.31
CA TRP A 621 -2.55 41.34 6.25
C TRP A 621 -2.68 41.77 7.71
N LEU A 622 -2.19 42.95 8.08
CA LEU A 622 -2.34 43.50 9.43
C LEU A 622 -3.81 43.82 9.75
N GLU A 623 -4.56 44.32 8.76
CA GLU A 623 -6.00 44.52 8.88
C GLU A 623 -6.72 43.17 9.10
N ASP A 624 -6.34 42.10 8.39
CA ASP A 624 -6.87 40.75 8.62
C ASP A 624 -6.57 40.24 10.03
N LEU A 625 -5.33 40.42 10.51
CA LEU A 625 -4.93 40.03 11.86
C LEU A 625 -5.65 40.85 12.93
N ASN A 626 -5.97 42.12 12.67
CA ASN A 626 -6.72 42.97 13.58
C ASN A 626 -8.18 42.54 13.68
N ILE A 627 -8.80 42.22 12.54
CA ILE A 627 -10.15 41.66 12.48
C ILE A 627 -10.21 40.32 13.24
N ALA A 628 -9.18 39.49 13.10
CA ALA A 628 -9.01 38.26 13.86
C ALA A 628 -8.62 38.46 15.34
N ARG A 629 -8.50 39.72 15.81
CA ARG A 629 -8.14 40.10 17.19
C ARG A 629 -6.76 39.57 17.61
N ILE A 630 -5.82 39.46 16.68
CA ILE A 630 -4.45 38.99 16.92
C ILE A 630 -3.52 40.18 17.20
N VAL A 631 -3.68 41.24 16.43
CA VAL A 631 -2.94 42.50 16.56
C VAL A 631 -3.89 43.65 16.85
N VAL A 632 -3.34 44.73 17.39
CA VAL A 632 -4.02 46.01 17.60
C VAL A 632 -3.31 47.09 16.81
N CYS A 633 -4.09 48.05 16.32
CA CYS A 633 -3.57 49.25 15.66
C CYS A 633 -3.74 50.46 16.57
N THR A 634 -2.66 51.19 16.81
CA THR A 634 -2.70 52.50 17.44
C THR A 634 -2.30 53.56 16.42
N ARG A 635 -3.06 54.65 16.36
CA ARG A 635 -2.76 55.77 15.47
C ARG A 635 -2.08 56.87 16.26
N GLN A 636 -0.87 57.22 15.85
CA GLN A 636 -0.15 58.39 16.38
C GLN A 636 0.15 59.33 15.21
N ALA A 637 -0.39 60.54 15.28
CA ALA A 637 -0.40 61.51 14.17
C ALA A 637 -0.98 60.90 12.86
N TYR A 638 -0.13 60.75 11.84
CA TYR A 638 -0.49 60.22 10.51
C TYR A 638 -0.04 58.77 10.28
N GLU A 639 0.62 58.14 11.26
CA GLU A 639 1.14 56.78 11.15
C GLU A 639 0.31 55.77 11.96
N MET A 640 0.26 54.54 11.46
CA MET A 640 -0.38 53.40 12.12
C MET A 640 0.71 52.49 12.68
N TYR A 641 0.69 52.32 14.00
CA TYR A 641 1.59 51.43 14.74
C TYR A 641 0.85 50.17 15.14
N TRP A 642 1.52 49.04 14.97
CA TRP A 642 0.93 47.73 15.18
C TRP A 642 1.63 47.01 16.33
N ASP A 643 0.85 46.30 17.14
CA ASP A 643 1.30 45.49 18.27
C ASP A 643 0.46 44.23 18.39
N PHE A 644 0.99 43.20 19.03
CA PHE A 644 0.16 42.05 19.42
C PHE A 644 -0.80 42.44 20.55
N VAL A 645 -1.99 41.84 20.56
CA VAL A 645 -2.88 41.92 21.73
C VAL A 645 -2.13 41.43 22.98
N PRO A 646 -2.26 42.10 24.17
CA PRO A 646 -1.46 41.79 25.35
C PRO A 646 -1.47 40.32 25.78
N LEU A 647 -2.63 39.66 25.68
CA LEU A 647 -2.76 38.22 25.95
C LEU A 647 -1.84 37.38 25.04
N ILE A 648 -1.88 37.64 23.74
CA ILE A 648 -1.10 36.91 22.73
C ILE A 648 0.38 37.24 22.91
N ALA A 649 0.74 38.50 23.14
CA ALA A 649 2.12 38.92 23.43
C ALA A 649 2.70 38.17 24.64
N GLY A 650 1.91 38.00 25.71
CA GLY A 650 2.29 37.22 26.89
C GLY A 650 2.55 35.74 26.56
N MET A 651 1.66 35.12 25.78
CA MET A 651 1.84 33.73 25.34
C MET A 651 3.06 33.54 24.43
N LEU A 652 3.28 34.45 23.47
CA LEU A 652 4.44 34.42 22.58
C LEU A 652 5.76 34.48 23.37
N LYS A 653 5.83 35.38 24.37
CA LYS A 653 6.99 35.50 25.28
C LYS A 653 7.18 34.26 26.15
N HIS A 654 6.10 33.68 26.67
CA HIS A 654 6.15 32.46 27.49
C HIS A 654 6.76 31.29 26.72
N PHE A 655 6.33 31.08 25.47
CA PHE A 655 6.82 29.97 24.66
C PHE A 655 8.13 30.23 23.92
N LYS A 656 8.58 31.49 23.82
CA LYS A 656 9.76 31.90 23.05
C LYS A 656 9.72 31.37 21.62
N LEU A 657 8.61 31.63 20.91
CA LEU A 657 8.37 31.08 19.57
C LEU A 657 9.33 31.63 18.50
N TRP A 658 9.76 32.88 18.64
CA TRP A 658 10.83 33.51 17.87
C TRP A 658 11.83 34.14 18.84
#